data_AF-A0A0F9YIR7-F1
#
_entry.id   AF-A0A0F9YIR7-F1
#
_cell.length_a   1.000
_cell.length_b   1.000
_cell.length_c   1.000
_cell.angle_alpha   90.00
_cell.angle_beta   90.00
_cell.angle_gamma   90.00
#
_symmetry.space_group_name_H-M   'P 1'
#
loop_
_entity.id
_entity.type
_entity.pdbx_description
1 polymer ?
#
loop_
_entity_poly.entity_id
_entity_poly.type
_entity_poly.pdbx_seq_one_letter_code
_entity_poly.pdbx_strand_id
1 'polypeptide(L)'
;MGDDIYFGICDEYPKRPVARIACQAKAVNGAWQKKNLSNELPPVGKVFSPSLPWIQQRQSVAVIAKLNPRDVGEGNDQLIVEHAFPLRQILDFRQLGMEGARRRLIEEGLVRISPFSNELIVAFSDTQCAVVKMALHPEGGRFVTAPGRVALYQFNAAVFDGVEFDGIYFEVPGITVGELKDETTWLLDQDLLEKLLKGLKKIDAEGPSRAERERIISLVIRAQKLASENTDWAYLQEWLQSFLPQLRTNIETPAYIADSLMETAPIREALEQKQQKAFEQIRSEIEPRVRATVETNLEYLTAKKQKLNSEIQHQQEIQKGLSLQASSTQQLIDQLKTQLTKEIDTLNHTLGELEDQNTPAFQKLLNRLHHVLGEEANLLAPIDQSIPPWSRIQTANKAQKIAVEDLIQRFKAESRRVGVTSDDFRYFDIALRSGALVVLPQQLAEAMIPGYAKVVTGGNFVREPLGPGLLSLNDLWAHPASGVRTGLAHAWSSALLKPERFHLVWLDGLNRTPMDLWLPSLVGAIRNIHRPMNLLLIASVDAGMLDAKHTWSELPNTSLPLELTLEAVRGEPTPIGNSVSPSTTYLPFIPYDINRAEQRTYLNEQDDCKPLPFSMEAELYRAEAMYNADPATISGRLEQFSRKREQGRLWLTKLLEDNE
;
A
#
# COMPACT_ATOMS: atom_id res chain seq x y z
N MET A 1 -41.92 13.70 93.42
CA MET A 1 -42.10 14.70 92.35
C MET A 1 -41.44 14.08 91.13
N GLY A 2 -42.17 13.95 90.03
CA GLY A 2 -41.69 13.22 88.85
C GLY A 2 -40.47 13.88 88.23
N ASP A 3 -39.66 13.09 87.51
CA ASP A 3 -38.49 13.51 86.72
C ASP A 3 -38.93 14.33 85.49
N ASP A 4 -39.71 15.38 85.74
CA ASP A 4 -40.22 16.27 84.71
C ASP A 4 -39.07 17.14 84.18
N ILE A 5 -38.90 17.12 82.86
CA ILE A 5 -37.88 17.92 82.17
C ILE A 5 -38.53 19.25 81.73
N TYR A 6 -37.90 20.35 82.11
CA TYR A 6 -38.32 21.71 81.77
C TYR A 6 -37.35 22.36 80.79
N PHE A 7 -37.86 23.06 79.78
CA PHE A 7 -37.08 23.91 78.89
C PHE A 7 -37.04 25.32 79.46
N GLY A 8 -35.85 25.89 79.60
CA GLY A 8 -35.69 27.25 80.08
C GLY A 8 -34.51 27.99 79.45
N ILE A 9 -34.47 29.29 79.73
CA ILE A 9 -33.41 30.20 79.27
C ILE A 9 -32.68 30.72 80.50
N CYS A 10 -31.36 30.76 80.44
CA CYS A 10 -30.55 31.35 81.52
C CYS A 10 -30.76 32.88 81.57
N ASP A 11 -31.27 33.37 82.69
CA ASP A 11 -31.41 34.80 82.98
C ASP A 11 -30.04 35.43 83.32
N GLU A 12 -29.90 36.74 83.11
CA GLU A 12 -28.69 37.52 83.44
C GLU A 12 -28.37 37.47 84.94
N TYR A 13 -27.37 36.68 85.33
CA TYR A 13 -26.67 36.86 86.60
C TYR A 13 -25.14 36.74 86.40
N PRO A 14 -24.35 37.78 86.69
CA PRO A 14 -22.95 37.88 86.26
C PRO A 14 -21.93 37.20 87.19
N LYS A 15 -22.35 36.44 88.21
CA LYS A 15 -21.43 35.75 89.13
C LYS A 15 -21.42 34.24 88.85
N ARG A 16 -20.54 33.81 87.95
CA ARG A 16 -20.19 32.38 87.82
C ARG A 16 -19.73 31.86 89.20
N PRO A 17 -20.23 30.71 89.68
CA PRO A 17 -20.90 29.64 88.94
C PRO A 17 -22.45 29.56 89.11
N VAL A 18 -23.11 30.58 89.65
CA VAL A 18 -24.55 30.54 89.98
C VAL A 18 -25.41 31.05 88.82
N ALA A 19 -26.50 30.34 88.49
CA ALA A 19 -27.42 30.72 87.42
C ALA A 19 -28.89 30.57 87.84
N ARG A 20 -29.78 31.42 87.28
CA ARG A 20 -31.25 31.21 87.37
C ARG A 20 -31.79 30.94 85.98
N ILE A 21 -32.63 29.92 85.87
CA ILE A 21 -33.18 29.47 84.60
C ILE A 21 -34.68 29.73 84.61
N ALA A 22 -35.13 30.60 83.71
CA ALA A 22 -36.54 30.88 83.50
C ALA A 22 -37.15 29.80 82.60
N CYS A 23 -37.95 28.91 83.16
CA CYS A 23 -38.56 27.81 82.44
C CYS A 23 -39.81 28.29 81.69
N GLN A 24 -39.93 27.91 80.42
CA GLN A 24 -41.00 28.37 79.51
C GLN A 24 -41.86 27.22 78.99
N ALA A 25 -41.34 25.99 79.01
CA ALA A 25 -42.05 24.82 78.54
C ALA A 25 -41.68 23.57 79.33
N LYS A 26 -42.54 22.56 79.23
CA LYS A 26 -42.39 21.25 79.85
C LYS A 26 -42.41 20.17 78.78
N ALA A 27 -41.58 19.15 78.93
CA ALA A 27 -41.60 17.98 78.06
C ALA A 27 -42.86 17.14 78.36
N VAL A 28 -43.71 16.94 77.36
CA VAL A 28 -44.92 16.09 77.45
C VAL A 28 -44.96 15.22 76.19
N ASN A 29 -45.02 13.89 76.37
CA ASN A 29 -45.06 12.91 75.27
C ASN A 29 -43.93 13.09 74.23
N GLY A 30 -42.73 13.48 74.67
CA GLY A 30 -41.58 13.66 73.78
C GLY A 30 -41.55 14.98 73.00
N ALA A 31 -42.47 15.91 73.28
CA ALA A 31 -42.53 17.23 72.67
C ALA A 31 -42.47 18.35 73.72
N TRP A 32 -41.98 19.53 73.33
CA TRP A 32 -42.01 20.72 74.18
C TRP A 32 -43.39 21.40 74.12
N GLN A 33 -44.06 21.52 75.26
CA GLN A 33 -45.33 22.25 75.38
C GLN A 33 -45.17 23.50 76.25
N LYS A 34 -45.51 24.66 75.70
CA LYS A 34 -45.57 25.92 76.47
C LYS A 34 -46.67 25.83 77.51
N LYS A 35 -46.32 25.99 78.78
CA LYS A 35 -47.25 26.02 79.92
C LYS A 35 -46.87 27.16 80.86
N ASN A 36 -47.84 27.72 81.55
CA ASN A 36 -47.55 28.69 82.60
C ASN A 36 -47.04 27.95 83.86
N LEU A 37 -45.72 27.98 84.07
CA LEU A 37 -45.04 27.22 85.11
C LEU A 37 -44.91 27.98 86.44
N SER A 38 -45.56 29.15 86.59
CA SER A 38 -45.50 29.95 87.82
C SER A 38 -45.99 29.17 89.06
N ASN A 39 -46.93 28.24 88.90
CA ASN A 39 -47.46 27.41 89.98
C ASN A 39 -46.65 26.12 90.23
N GLU A 40 -45.93 25.62 89.21
CA GLU A 40 -45.13 24.38 89.31
C GLU A 40 -43.69 24.65 89.79
N LEU A 41 -43.14 25.84 89.51
CA LEU A 41 -41.77 26.21 89.83
C LEU A 41 -41.69 27.55 90.59
N PRO A 42 -41.88 27.58 91.92
CA PRO A 42 -41.80 28.81 92.71
C PRO A 42 -40.35 29.37 92.82
N PRO A 43 -40.17 30.71 92.90
CA PRO A 43 -41.22 31.70 93.12
C PRO A 43 -41.90 32.28 91.87
N VAL A 44 -41.40 32.07 90.63
CA VAL A 44 -42.05 32.59 89.40
C VAL A 44 -41.65 31.81 88.12
N GLY A 45 -41.83 30.49 88.08
CA GLY A 45 -41.41 29.69 86.92
C GLY A 45 -39.88 29.55 86.76
N LYS A 46 -39.11 29.86 87.81
CA LYS A 46 -37.64 29.91 87.78
C LYS A 46 -37.02 28.84 88.65
N VAL A 47 -35.91 28.26 88.19
CA VAL A 47 -35.13 27.28 88.94
C VAL A 47 -33.72 27.82 89.17
N PHE A 48 -33.23 27.72 90.40
CA PHE A 48 -31.91 28.17 90.77
C PHE A 48 -30.88 27.06 90.59
N SER A 49 -29.72 27.37 90.04
CA SER A 49 -28.59 26.45 90.00
C SER A 49 -27.40 27.02 90.77
N PRO A 50 -26.92 26.32 91.81
CA PRO A 50 -25.76 26.75 92.58
C PRO A 50 -24.45 26.59 91.82
N SER A 51 -24.39 25.73 90.79
CA SER A 51 -23.19 25.51 89.97
C SER A 51 -23.54 25.01 88.57
N LEU A 52 -23.48 25.91 87.58
CA LEU A 52 -23.53 25.59 86.15
C LEU A 52 -22.41 26.34 85.42
N PRO A 53 -21.17 25.83 85.44
CA PRO A 53 -20.03 26.56 84.90
C PRO A 53 -20.03 26.70 83.38
N TRP A 54 -20.73 25.81 82.66
CA TRP A 54 -20.78 25.79 81.19
C TRP A 54 -21.89 26.65 80.59
N ILE A 55 -22.88 27.09 81.38
CA ILE A 55 -24.03 27.83 80.85
C ILE A 55 -23.66 29.29 80.55
N GLN A 56 -24.10 29.77 79.40
CA GLN A 56 -23.93 31.16 78.98
C GLN A 56 -25.24 31.93 79.12
N GLN A 57 -25.12 33.26 79.19
CA GLN A 57 -26.26 34.15 79.27
C GLN A 57 -27.17 33.95 78.04
N ARG A 58 -28.49 33.86 78.27
CA ARG A 58 -29.51 33.58 77.23
C ARG A 58 -29.36 32.22 76.51
N GLN A 59 -28.53 31.31 77.02
CA GLN A 59 -28.47 29.95 76.49
C GLN A 59 -29.74 29.18 76.86
N SER A 60 -30.30 28.47 75.88
CA SER A 60 -31.40 27.54 76.09
C SER A 60 -30.89 26.24 76.73
N VAL A 61 -31.57 25.76 77.76
CA VAL A 61 -31.16 24.62 78.57
C VAL A 61 -32.37 23.80 78.99
N ALA A 62 -32.23 22.47 79.05
CA ALA A 62 -33.21 21.61 79.69
C ALA A 62 -32.78 21.27 81.10
N VAL A 63 -33.70 21.34 82.07
CA VAL A 63 -33.42 21.09 83.48
C VAL A 63 -34.42 20.15 84.13
N ILE A 64 -33.92 19.36 85.08
CA ILE A 64 -34.73 18.62 86.05
C ILE A 64 -34.56 19.35 87.40
N ALA A 65 -35.68 19.69 88.02
CA ALA A 65 -35.72 20.47 89.24
C ALA A 65 -36.02 19.59 90.46
N LYS A 66 -35.36 19.87 91.58
CA LYS A 66 -35.55 19.21 92.87
C LYS A 66 -35.72 20.24 93.98
N LEU A 67 -36.38 19.85 95.07
CA LEU A 67 -36.49 20.67 96.27
C LEU A 67 -35.11 21.06 96.81
N ASN A 68 -34.97 22.33 97.15
CA ASN A 68 -33.78 22.86 97.80
C ASN A 68 -33.61 22.17 99.16
N PRO A 69 -32.46 21.55 99.46
CA PRO A 69 -32.22 20.89 100.75
C PRO A 69 -32.09 21.88 101.92
N ARG A 70 -32.01 23.19 101.65
CA ARG A 70 -32.08 24.25 102.66
C ARG A 70 -33.53 24.69 102.81
N ASP A 71 -34.00 24.83 104.04
CA ASP A 71 -35.33 25.37 104.32
C ASP A 71 -35.30 26.89 104.05
N VAL A 72 -35.98 27.33 102.99
CA VAL A 72 -35.99 28.72 102.53
C VAL A 72 -37.44 29.21 102.50
N GLY A 73 -37.71 30.34 103.15
CA GLY A 73 -39.08 30.88 103.31
C GLY A 73 -39.81 31.18 101.99
N GLU A 74 -41.13 31.34 102.06
CA GLU A 74 -41.99 31.67 100.91
C GLU A 74 -41.45 32.89 100.13
N GLY A 75 -41.28 32.73 98.81
CA GLY A 75 -40.74 33.75 97.91
C GLY A 75 -39.25 33.62 97.55
N ASN A 76 -38.51 32.69 98.16
CA ASN A 76 -37.11 32.38 97.83
C ASN A 76 -36.97 31.16 96.90
N ASP A 77 -35.74 30.87 96.44
CA ASP A 77 -35.43 29.76 95.52
C ASP A 77 -35.69 28.38 96.18
N GLN A 78 -36.93 27.89 96.09
CA GLN A 78 -37.39 26.63 96.68
C GLN A 78 -36.98 25.40 95.87
N LEU A 79 -36.70 25.56 94.58
CA LEU A 79 -36.26 24.50 93.69
C LEU A 79 -34.87 24.80 93.16
N ILE A 80 -34.02 23.76 93.21
CA ILE A 80 -32.69 23.76 92.64
C ILE A 80 -32.61 22.83 91.43
N VAL A 81 -31.70 23.12 90.50
CA VAL A 81 -31.39 22.23 89.38
C VAL A 81 -30.68 20.98 89.90
N GLU A 82 -31.26 19.80 89.67
CA GLU A 82 -30.62 18.50 89.93
C GLU A 82 -29.74 18.09 88.74
N HIS A 83 -30.29 18.18 87.53
CA HIS A 83 -29.58 17.93 86.28
C HIS A 83 -29.90 19.00 85.25
N ALA A 84 -28.89 19.42 84.49
CA ALA A 84 -29.04 20.31 83.35
C ALA A 84 -28.40 19.70 82.11
N PHE A 85 -29.09 19.81 80.99
CA PHE A 85 -28.68 19.26 79.70
C PHE A 85 -28.51 20.39 78.68
N PRO A 86 -27.36 20.47 77.98
CA PRO A 86 -27.25 21.33 76.82
C PRO A 86 -28.21 20.83 75.74
N LEU A 87 -28.88 21.75 75.04
CA LEU A 87 -29.86 21.41 74.01
C LEU A 87 -29.24 21.47 72.62
N ARG A 88 -29.36 20.36 71.88
CA ARG A 88 -29.02 20.30 70.46
C ARG A 88 -30.20 20.77 69.60
N GLN A 89 -29.88 21.48 68.54
CA GLN A 89 -30.85 21.93 67.53
C GLN A 89 -31.18 20.77 66.58
N ILE A 90 -32.45 20.66 66.19
CA ILE A 90 -32.95 19.68 65.22
C ILE A 90 -33.22 20.37 63.89
N LEU A 91 -32.80 19.74 62.80
CA LEU A 91 -33.13 20.12 61.43
C LEU A 91 -34.01 19.05 60.79
N ASP A 92 -35.12 19.49 60.22
CA ASP A 92 -36.06 18.62 59.50
C ASP A 92 -35.64 18.47 58.02
N PHE A 93 -35.11 17.30 57.69
CA PHE A 93 -34.78 16.91 56.32
C PHE A 93 -35.63 15.71 55.86
N ARG A 94 -36.74 15.41 56.53
CA ARG A 94 -37.56 14.21 56.24
C ARG A 94 -38.11 14.18 54.82
N GLN A 95 -38.35 15.34 54.21
CA GLN A 95 -38.78 15.45 52.81
C GLN A 95 -37.65 15.28 51.79
N LEU A 96 -36.40 15.55 52.20
CA LEU A 96 -35.21 15.53 51.35
C LEU A 96 -34.48 14.18 51.40
N GLY A 97 -34.72 13.37 52.44
CA GLY A 97 -34.07 12.08 52.63
C GLY A 97 -32.62 12.20 53.10
N MET A 98 -31.92 11.06 53.17
CA MET A 98 -30.57 10.99 53.74
C MET A 98 -29.53 11.65 52.84
N GLU A 99 -29.60 11.42 51.53
CA GLU A 99 -28.65 12.02 50.58
C GLU A 99 -28.86 13.53 50.40
N GLY A 100 -30.11 13.98 50.39
CA GLY A 100 -30.44 15.41 50.35
C GLY A 100 -29.86 16.16 51.56
N ALA A 101 -29.95 15.54 52.75
CA ALA A 101 -29.37 16.07 53.96
C ALA A 101 -27.82 16.05 53.94
N ARG A 102 -27.19 14.94 53.52
CA ARG A 102 -25.73 14.85 53.35
C ARG A 102 -25.21 16.00 52.50
N ARG A 103 -25.80 16.18 51.30
CA ARG A 103 -25.39 17.21 50.35
C ARG A 103 -25.55 18.62 50.94
N ARG A 104 -26.69 18.91 51.57
CA ARG A 104 -26.94 20.22 52.18
C ARG A 104 -25.90 20.55 53.26
N LEU A 105 -25.48 19.55 54.03
CA LEU A 105 -24.59 19.72 55.17
C LEU A 105 -23.10 19.68 54.80
N ILE A 106 -22.71 18.91 53.77
CA ILE A 106 -21.32 18.77 53.32
C ILE A 106 -20.97 19.78 52.23
N GLU A 107 -21.81 19.88 51.18
CA GLU A 107 -21.47 20.64 49.96
C GLU A 107 -21.96 22.09 50.04
N GLU A 108 -23.21 22.30 50.43
CA GLU A 108 -23.82 23.64 50.38
C GLU A 108 -23.56 24.46 51.64
N GLY A 109 -23.56 23.79 52.80
CA GLY A 109 -23.37 24.36 54.12
C GLY A 109 -24.59 25.14 54.63
N LEU A 110 -24.66 25.30 55.95
CA LEU A 110 -25.69 26.08 56.63
C LEU A 110 -25.21 27.50 56.91
N VAL A 111 -26.11 28.47 56.75
CA VAL A 111 -25.81 29.90 56.98
C VAL A 111 -25.90 30.26 58.46
N ARG A 112 -26.74 29.56 59.24
CA ARG A 112 -26.95 29.81 60.67
C ARG A 112 -27.11 28.50 61.42
N ILE A 113 -26.43 28.41 62.57
CA ILE A 113 -26.59 27.35 63.58
C ILE A 113 -26.73 28.02 64.95
N SER A 114 -27.29 27.33 65.94
CA SER A 114 -27.32 27.81 67.32
C SER A 114 -25.90 28.18 67.80
N PRO A 115 -25.67 29.37 68.38
CA PRO A 115 -24.33 29.82 68.77
C PRO A 115 -23.73 29.01 69.93
N PHE A 116 -24.54 28.20 70.61
CA PHE A 116 -24.14 27.49 71.83
C PHE A 116 -23.95 25.97 71.63
N SER A 117 -24.26 25.43 70.45
CA SER A 117 -24.04 24.02 70.13
C SER A 117 -23.53 23.86 68.69
N ASN A 118 -22.39 23.19 68.56
CA ASN A 118 -21.84 22.80 67.25
C ASN A 118 -22.36 21.41 66.82
N GLU A 119 -23.16 20.76 67.65
CA GLU A 119 -23.81 19.48 67.35
C GLU A 119 -25.27 19.71 66.97
N LEU A 120 -25.66 19.15 65.83
CA LEU A 120 -27.01 19.22 65.27
C LEU A 120 -27.58 17.81 65.14
N ILE A 121 -28.88 17.68 65.38
CA ILE A 121 -29.65 16.49 65.08
C ILE A 121 -30.32 16.68 63.73
N VAL A 122 -30.10 15.75 62.81
CA VAL A 122 -30.57 15.81 61.44
C VAL A 122 -31.57 14.69 61.27
N ALA A 123 -32.86 15.03 61.15
CA ALA A 123 -33.93 14.03 60.98
C ALA A 123 -34.10 13.71 59.48
N PHE A 124 -33.88 12.46 59.09
CA PHE A 124 -34.02 12.01 57.69
C PHE A 124 -35.36 11.31 57.44
N SER A 125 -35.97 10.74 58.48
CA SER A 125 -37.30 10.14 58.43
C SER A 125 -37.96 10.26 59.80
N ASP A 126 -39.23 9.86 59.90
CA ASP A 126 -39.95 9.84 61.19
C ASP A 126 -39.34 8.87 62.22
N THR A 127 -38.41 8.01 61.80
CA THR A 127 -37.82 6.96 62.66
C THR A 127 -36.29 7.03 62.77
N GLN A 128 -35.60 7.85 61.97
CA GLN A 128 -34.14 7.90 61.92
C GLN A 128 -33.59 9.34 61.91
N CYS A 129 -32.54 9.56 62.69
CA CYS A 129 -31.77 10.80 62.71
C CYS A 129 -30.27 10.54 62.83
N ALA A 130 -29.43 11.50 62.43
CA ALA A 130 -28.01 11.52 62.78
C ALA A 130 -27.69 12.68 63.71
N VAL A 131 -26.67 12.50 64.54
CA VAL A 131 -26.05 13.60 65.30
C VAL A 131 -24.76 13.98 64.60
N VAL A 132 -24.67 15.22 64.13
CA VAL A 132 -23.60 15.68 63.24
C VAL A 132 -22.91 16.90 63.84
N LYS A 133 -21.57 16.93 63.76
CA LYS A 133 -20.75 18.06 64.22
C LYS A 133 -20.48 19.03 63.07
N MET A 134 -20.79 20.29 63.29
CA MET A 134 -20.60 21.37 62.32
C MET A 134 -19.33 22.15 62.63
N ALA A 135 -18.58 22.48 61.58
CA ALA A 135 -17.40 23.35 61.62
C ALA A 135 -17.56 24.49 60.61
N LEU A 136 -16.97 25.65 60.89
CA LEU A 136 -16.99 26.77 59.96
C LEU A 136 -16.08 26.45 58.76
N HIS A 137 -16.62 26.57 57.54
CA HIS A 137 -15.86 26.40 56.32
C HIS A 137 -14.83 27.54 56.17
N PRO A 138 -13.55 27.25 55.92
CA PRO A 138 -12.46 28.24 55.97
C PRO A 138 -12.61 29.40 54.97
N GLU A 139 -13.27 29.17 53.83
CA GLU A 139 -13.36 30.16 52.74
C GLU A 139 -14.77 30.74 52.54
N GLY A 140 -15.80 30.21 53.22
CA GLY A 140 -17.19 30.40 52.82
C GLY A 140 -18.12 31.06 53.84
N GLY A 141 -17.70 31.22 55.10
CA GLY A 141 -18.56 31.74 56.17
C GLY A 141 -19.79 30.88 56.47
N ARG A 142 -19.87 29.66 55.93
CA ARG A 142 -20.93 28.68 56.13
C ARG A 142 -20.46 27.57 57.06
N PHE A 143 -21.39 26.93 57.76
CA PHE A 143 -21.10 25.77 58.60
C PHE A 143 -21.29 24.48 57.80
N VAL A 144 -20.28 23.62 57.78
CA VAL A 144 -20.30 22.33 57.08
C VAL A 144 -19.95 21.19 58.04
N THR A 145 -20.40 19.97 57.74
CA THR A 145 -19.92 18.77 58.43
C THR A 145 -18.73 18.16 57.68
N ALA A 146 -17.79 17.58 58.43
CA ALA A 146 -16.69 16.82 57.84
C ALA A 146 -17.22 15.50 57.24
N PRO A 147 -16.65 15.04 56.10
CA PRO A 147 -16.94 13.73 55.55
C PRO A 147 -16.40 12.63 56.49
N GLY A 148 -17.13 11.53 56.63
CA GLY A 148 -16.78 10.44 57.53
C GLY A 148 -17.92 9.48 57.83
N ARG A 149 -17.71 8.59 58.81
CA ARG A 149 -18.78 7.70 59.30
C ARG A 149 -19.74 8.48 60.19
N VAL A 150 -21.02 8.34 59.90
CA VAL A 150 -22.13 8.99 60.59
C VAL A 150 -23.04 7.92 61.17
N ALA A 151 -23.18 7.96 62.49
CA ALA A 151 -24.07 7.11 63.26
C ALA A 151 -25.54 7.53 63.07
N LEU A 152 -26.40 6.56 62.75
CA LEU A 152 -27.84 6.71 62.60
C LEU A 152 -28.54 6.18 63.85
N TYR A 153 -29.28 7.06 64.52
CA TYR A 153 -30.02 6.77 65.74
C TYR A 153 -31.52 6.65 65.44
N GLN A 154 -32.24 5.93 66.30
CA GLN A 154 -33.70 5.98 66.31
C GLN A 154 -34.18 7.38 66.68
N PHE A 155 -35.15 7.90 65.94
CA PHE A 155 -35.68 9.25 66.13
C PHE A 155 -37.14 9.21 66.58
N ASN A 156 -37.49 10.07 67.53
CA ASN A 156 -38.89 10.29 67.92
C ASN A 156 -39.41 11.58 67.29
N ALA A 157 -40.23 11.44 66.25
CA ALA A 157 -40.80 12.57 65.50
C ALA A 157 -41.79 13.43 66.30
N ALA A 158 -42.26 12.99 67.47
CA ALA A 158 -43.19 13.73 68.31
C ALA A 158 -42.68 15.13 68.70
N VAL A 159 -41.36 15.38 68.66
CA VAL A 159 -40.78 16.72 68.89
C VAL A 159 -41.36 17.77 67.93
N PHE A 160 -41.66 17.39 66.69
CA PHE A 160 -42.21 18.31 65.69
C PHE A 160 -43.67 18.70 65.96
N ASP A 161 -44.39 17.93 66.77
CA ASP A 161 -45.74 18.29 67.25
C ASP A 161 -45.69 19.32 68.40
N GLY A 162 -44.49 19.63 68.89
CA GLY A 162 -44.23 20.61 69.93
C GLY A 162 -44.04 22.04 69.41
N VAL A 163 -43.69 22.95 70.33
CA VAL A 163 -43.49 24.37 70.01
C VAL A 163 -42.05 24.65 69.57
N GLU A 164 -41.89 25.40 68.49
CA GLU A 164 -40.61 25.98 68.08
C GLU A 164 -40.23 27.18 68.98
N PHE A 165 -38.95 27.30 69.30
CA PHE A 165 -38.38 28.45 70.00
C PHE A 165 -37.48 29.20 69.03
N ASP A 166 -37.81 30.45 68.73
CA ASP A 166 -37.11 31.30 67.75
C ASP A 166 -36.94 30.66 66.35
N GLY A 167 -37.93 29.88 65.92
CA GLY A 167 -37.91 29.16 64.64
C GLY A 167 -37.02 27.91 64.64
N ILE A 168 -36.65 27.41 65.82
CA ILE A 168 -35.75 26.29 66.02
C ILE A 168 -36.43 25.22 66.88
N TYR A 169 -36.33 23.96 66.45
CA TYR A 169 -36.68 22.80 67.26
C TYR A 169 -35.48 22.37 68.12
N PHE A 170 -35.71 22.17 69.41
CA PHE A 170 -34.72 21.65 70.35
C PHE A 170 -35.07 20.25 70.79
N GLU A 171 -34.05 19.42 71.05
CA GLU A 171 -34.25 18.07 71.56
C GLU A 171 -34.89 18.04 72.96
N VAL A 172 -35.58 16.95 73.25
CA VAL A 172 -35.96 16.53 74.60
C VAL A 172 -34.92 15.49 75.04
N PRO A 173 -34.07 15.81 76.05
CA PRO A 173 -33.01 14.92 76.50
C PRO A 173 -33.53 13.52 76.85
N GLY A 174 -32.86 12.49 76.33
CA GLY A 174 -33.20 11.08 76.58
C GLY A 174 -34.45 10.54 75.86
N ILE A 175 -35.18 11.37 75.09
CA ILE A 175 -36.42 10.96 74.40
C ILE A 175 -36.33 11.14 72.89
N THR A 176 -35.74 12.24 72.41
CA THR A 176 -35.70 12.56 70.96
C THR A 176 -34.77 11.66 70.15
N VAL A 177 -33.62 11.30 70.72
CA VAL A 177 -32.62 10.43 70.10
C VAL A 177 -32.54 9.14 70.93
N GLY A 178 -32.90 8.02 70.31
CA GLY A 178 -32.89 6.68 70.91
C GLY A 178 -31.63 5.89 70.61
N GLU A 179 -31.76 4.57 70.55
CA GLU A 179 -30.63 3.66 70.33
C GLU A 179 -29.98 3.80 68.94
N LEU A 180 -28.71 3.43 68.84
CA LEU A 180 -27.97 3.39 67.57
C LEU A 180 -28.56 2.28 66.69
N LYS A 181 -29.02 2.64 65.49
CA LYS A 181 -29.62 1.71 64.53
C LYS A 181 -28.62 1.22 63.49
N ASP A 182 -27.80 2.11 62.94
CA ASP A 182 -26.87 1.77 61.86
C ASP A 182 -25.74 2.83 61.71
N GLU A 183 -24.72 2.53 60.90
CA GLU A 183 -23.67 3.49 60.52
C GLU A 183 -23.62 3.65 59.00
N THR A 184 -23.66 4.90 58.52
CA THR A 184 -23.49 5.23 57.10
C THR A 184 -22.23 6.06 56.88
N THR A 185 -21.67 6.06 55.66
CA THR A 185 -20.48 6.87 55.34
C THR A 185 -20.87 8.03 54.47
N TRP A 186 -20.68 9.25 54.97
CA TRP A 186 -20.89 10.48 54.23
C TRP A 186 -19.59 10.95 53.59
N LEU A 187 -19.60 11.10 52.27
CA LEU A 187 -18.44 11.52 51.47
C LEU A 187 -18.80 12.73 50.61
N LEU A 188 -17.79 13.41 50.06
CA LEU A 188 -17.96 14.48 49.07
C LEU A 188 -18.42 13.88 47.73
N ASP A 189 -19.14 14.67 46.93
CA ASP A 189 -19.63 14.24 45.60
C ASP A 189 -18.46 13.87 44.66
N GLN A 190 -17.31 14.55 44.79
CA GLN A 190 -16.09 14.23 44.04
C GLN A 190 -15.51 12.86 44.41
N ASP A 191 -15.47 12.54 45.70
CA ASP A 191 -14.94 11.26 46.19
C ASP A 191 -15.88 10.09 45.83
N LEU A 192 -17.20 10.33 45.87
CA LEU A 192 -18.21 9.37 45.42
C LEU A 192 -18.09 9.12 43.92
N LEU A 193 -17.94 10.18 43.12
CA LEU A 193 -17.72 10.07 41.67
C LEU A 193 -16.41 9.34 41.36
N GLU A 194 -15.32 9.64 42.07
CA GLU A 194 -14.03 8.96 41.87
C GLU A 194 -14.12 7.46 42.22
N LYS A 195 -14.80 7.10 43.32
CA LYS A 195 -15.04 5.69 43.67
C LYS A 195 -15.86 4.98 42.61
N LEU A 196 -16.91 5.60 42.09
CA LEU A 196 -17.72 5.05 40.99
C LEU A 196 -16.91 4.90 39.70
N LEU A 197 -16.14 5.92 39.31
CA LEU A 197 -15.28 5.89 38.13
C LEU A 197 -14.17 4.84 38.26
N LYS A 198 -13.58 4.66 39.45
CA LYS A 198 -12.62 3.58 39.74
C LYS A 198 -13.28 2.20 39.63
N GLY A 199 -14.52 2.04 40.09
CA GLY A 199 -15.30 0.81 39.89
C GLY A 199 -15.58 0.51 38.42
N LEU A 200 -15.78 1.55 37.60
CA LEU A 200 -16.08 1.44 36.16
C LEU A 200 -14.81 1.30 35.29
N LYS A 201 -13.63 1.74 35.76
CA LYS A 201 -12.34 1.77 35.04
C LYS A 201 -11.69 0.40 34.71
N LYS A 202 -12.48 -0.67 34.60
CA LYS A 202 -12.02 -1.96 34.04
C LYS A 202 -12.22 -2.09 32.52
N ILE A 203 -12.76 -1.07 31.84
CA ILE A 203 -12.99 -1.12 30.40
C ILE A 203 -12.58 0.24 29.78
N ASP A 204 -11.47 0.17 29.05
CA ASP A 204 -10.87 1.14 28.13
C ASP A 204 -10.37 2.50 28.65
N ALA A 205 -9.13 2.77 28.24
CA ALA A 205 -8.33 3.94 28.54
C ALA A 205 -8.19 4.79 27.28
N GLU A 206 -8.96 5.87 27.18
CA GLU A 206 -8.57 7.11 26.51
C GLU A 206 -9.58 8.23 26.86
N GLY A 207 -9.04 9.39 27.24
CA GLY A 207 -9.72 10.51 27.89
C GLY A 207 -10.33 11.55 26.93
N PRO A 208 -10.91 12.67 27.44
CA PRO A 208 -12.15 13.16 26.84
C PRO A 208 -12.23 14.43 25.91
N SER A 209 -12.70 14.30 24.64
CA SER A 209 -13.41 15.19 23.65
C SER A 209 -14.99 15.18 23.62
N ARG A 210 -15.71 16.23 23.18
CA ARG A 210 -17.21 16.37 23.08
C ARG A 210 -18.13 15.10 23.04
N ALA A 211 -17.76 14.02 22.33
CA ALA A 211 -18.37 12.69 22.44
C ALA A 211 -18.36 12.07 23.86
N GLU A 212 -17.39 12.34 24.76
CA GLU A 212 -17.46 11.83 26.13
C GLU A 212 -18.26 12.67 27.09
N ARG A 213 -18.81 13.83 26.70
CA ARG A 213 -19.94 14.38 27.48
C ARG A 213 -21.13 13.43 27.43
N GLU A 214 -21.45 12.90 26.25
CA GLU A 214 -22.47 11.87 26.08
C GLU A 214 -22.03 10.51 26.64
N ARG A 215 -20.74 10.15 26.56
CA ARG A 215 -20.25 8.93 27.23
C ARG A 215 -20.28 9.03 28.76
N ILE A 216 -20.00 10.19 29.36
CA ILE A 216 -20.13 10.37 30.82
C ILE A 216 -21.60 10.19 31.21
N ILE A 217 -22.54 10.80 30.48
CA ILE A 217 -23.97 10.61 30.72
C ILE A 217 -24.38 9.13 30.56
N SER A 218 -23.89 8.43 29.52
CA SER A 218 -24.23 7.02 29.31
C SER A 218 -23.60 6.08 30.34
N LEU A 219 -22.38 6.37 30.80
CA LEU A 219 -21.70 5.65 31.88
C LEU A 219 -22.42 5.83 33.21
N VAL A 220 -22.90 7.03 33.53
CA VAL A 220 -23.65 7.31 34.76
C VAL A 220 -25.03 6.64 34.72
N ILE A 221 -25.73 6.62 33.57
CA ILE A 221 -26.99 5.88 33.39
C ILE A 221 -26.78 4.37 33.54
N ARG A 222 -25.66 3.83 33.02
CA ARG A 222 -25.32 2.41 33.17
C ARG A 222 -24.97 2.06 34.62
N ALA A 223 -24.27 2.95 35.32
CA ALA A 223 -23.97 2.81 36.74
C ALA A 223 -25.25 2.81 37.59
N GLN A 224 -26.25 3.60 37.23
CA GLN A 224 -27.56 3.60 37.91
C GLN A 224 -28.26 2.25 37.80
N LYS A 225 -28.22 1.61 36.62
CA LYS A 225 -28.77 0.26 36.42
C LYS A 225 -28.04 -0.79 37.26
N LEU A 226 -26.71 -0.76 37.26
CA LEU A 226 -25.88 -1.67 38.07
C LEU A 226 -26.11 -1.49 39.57
N ALA A 227 -26.23 -0.25 40.04
CA ALA A 227 -26.52 0.04 41.44
C ALA A 227 -27.91 -0.46 41.86
N SER A 228 -28.91 -0.42 40.98
CA SER A 228 -30.24 -0.96 41.26
C SER A 228 -30.31 -2.50 41.34
N GLU A 229 -29.32 -3.20 40.78
CA GLU A 229 -29.26 -4.67 40.79
C GLU A 229 -28.51 -5.22 42.02
N ASN A 230 -27.79 -4.37 42.77
CA ASN A 230 -26.87 -4.79 43.81
C ASN A 230 -27.20 -4.10 45.14
N THR A 231 -27.78 -4.84 46.10
CA THR A 231 -28.32 -4.30 47.36
C THR A 231 -27.27 -3.56 48.20
N ASP A 232 -26.00 -3.97 48.11
CA ASP A 232 -24.88 -3.35 48.82
C ASP A 232 -24.56 -1.91 48.34
N TRP A 233 -25.14 -1.49 47.22
CA TRP A 233 -24.90 -0.19 46.56
C TRP A 233 -26.08 0.78 46.71
N ALA A 234 -27.01 0.52 47.62
CA ALA A 234 -28.23 1.32 47.82
C ALA A 234 -27.95 2.82 48.06
N TYR A 235 -26.90 3.16 48.83
CA TYR A 235 -26.52 4.56 49.06
C TYR A 235 -26.05 5.27 47.79
N LEU A 236 -25.37 4.55 46.87
CA LEU A 236 -24.93 5.09 45.58
C LEU A 236 -26.08 5.22 44.59
N GLN A 237 -27.12 4.39 44.71
CA GLN A 237 -28.32 4.51 43.91
C GLN A 237 -29.10 5.80 44.24
N GLU A 238 -29.28 6.12 45.53
CA GLU A 238 -29.93 7.36 45.98
C GLU A 238 -29.13 8.60 45.52
N TRP A 239 -27.79 8.54 45.64
CA TRP A 239 -26.90 9.60 45.13
C TRP A 239 -27.01 9.77 43.61
N LEU A 240 -26.94 8.70 42.82
CA LEU A 240 -27.02 8.74 41.35
C LEU A 240 -28.34 9.33 40.85
N GLN A 241 -29.46 9.02 41.51
CA GLN A 241 -30.77 9.58 41.18
C GLN A 241 -30.83 11.10 41.42
N SER A 242 -30.21 11.58 42.50
CA SER A 242 -30.15 13.01 42.84
C SER A 242 -29.17 13.80 41.95
N PHE A 243 -28.06 13.17 41.54
CA PHE A 243 -26.97 13.81 40.80
C PHE A 243 -27.25 13.93 39.29
N LEU A 244 -27.92 12.96 38.67
CA LEU A 244 -28.18 12.91 37.22
C LEU A 244 -28.92 14.13 36.64
N PRO A 245 -30.03 14.62 37.25
CA PRO A 245 -30.73 15.80 36.76
C PRO A 245 -29.84 17.04 36.77
N GLN A 246 -28.93 17.12 37.72
CA GLN A 246 -28.12 18.30 37.97
C GLN A 246 -26.90 18.41 37.06
N LEU A 247 -26.28 17.28 36.74
CA LEU A 247 -25.27 17.20 35.69
C LEU A 247 -25.82 17.73 34.36
N ARG A 248 -27.07 17.38 34.02
CA ARG A 248 -27.71 17.88 32.80
C ARG A 248 -27.89 19.39 32.84
N THR A 249 -28.45 19.95 33.92
CA THR A 249 -28.55 21.41 34.07
C THR A 249 -27.18 22.09 34.04
N ASN A 250 -26.20 21.68 34.84
CA ASN A 250 -24.90 22.36 34.91
C ASN A 250 -24.07 22.31 33.62
N ILE A 251 -24.33 21.33 32.73
CA ILE A 251 -23.70 21.26 31.40
C ILE A 251 -24.43 22.18 30.40
N GLU A 252 -25.74 22.36 30.52
CA GLU A 252 -26.56 23.16 29.60
C GLU A 252 -26.60 24.66 29.99
N THR A 253 -26.58 25.00 31.28
CA THR A 253 -26.70 26.37 31.78
C THR A 253 -25.55 27.32 31.35
N PRO A 254 -24.27 26.91 31.28
CA PRO A 254 -23.19 27.81 30.85
C PRO A 254 -23.29 28.25 29.39
N ALA A 255 -23.80 27.37 28.51
CA ALA A 255 -24.05 27.72 27.11
C ALA A 255 -25.20 28.72 26.98
N TYR A 256 -26.30 28.48 27.71
CA TYR A 256 -27.45 29.39 27.75
C TYR A 256 -27.12 30.76 28.35
N ILE A 257 -26.28 30.82 29.40
CA ILE A 257 -25.80 32.07 30.00
C ILE A 257 -24.84 32.81 29.05
N ALA A 258 -23.94 32.10 28.37
CA ALA A 258 -23.03 32.71 27.39
C ALA A 258 -23.79 33.29 26.19
N ASP A 259 -24.80 32.57 25.67
CA ASP A 259 -25.65 33.03 24.58
C ASP A 259 -26.53 34.22 25.03
N SER A 260 -27.11 34.18 26.23
CA SER A 260 -27.88 35.30 26.79
C SER A 260 -27.02 36.55 27.08
N LEU A 261 -25.76 36.39 27.49
CA LEU A 261 -24.82 37.51 27.69
C LEU A 261 -24.29 38.09 26.37
N MET A 262 -24.19 37.27 25.32
CA MET A 262 -23.86 37.72 23.96
C MET A 262 -25.02 38.50 23.31
N GLU A 263 -26.27 38.20 23.68
CA GLU A 263 -27.46 38.93 23.21
C GLU A 263 -27.62 40.32 23.86
N THR A 264 -26.98 40.57 25.01
CA THR A 264 -26.97 41.91 25.60
C THR A 264 -26.02 42.86 24.85
N ALA A 265 -26.61 43.79 24.08
CA ALA A 265 -25.93 44.79 23.25
C ALA A 265 -24.70 45.50 23.88
N PRO A 266 -24.73 46.01 25.13
CA PRO A 266 -23.59 46.73 25.69
C PRO A 266 -22.38 45.84 25.97
N ILE A 267 -22.59 44.53 26.23
CA ILE A 267 -21.50 43.58 26.48
C ILE A 267 -20.86 43.15 25.16
N ARG A 268 -21.68 42.92 24.13
CA ARG A 268 -21.22 42.61 22.78
C ARG A 268 -20.38 43.75 22.18
N GLU A 269 -20.88 44.99 22.25
CA GLU A 269 -20.13 46.15 21.74
C GLU A 269 -18.81 46.39 22.51
N ALA A 270 -18.81 46.21 23.84
CA ALA A 270 -17.59 46.33 24.64
C ALA A 270 -16.57 45.21 24.34
N LEU A 271 -17.02 43.99 24.05
CA LEU A 271 -16.17 42.88 23.62
C LEU A 271 -15.63 43.08 22.21
N GLU A 272 -16.47 43.50 21.25
CA GLU A 272 -16.07 43.81 19.88
C GLU A 272 -15.03 44.95 19.85
N GLN A 273 -15.24 46.01 20.64
CA GLN A 273 -14.26 47.10 20.75
C GLN A 273 -12.94 46.65 21.39
N LYS A 274 -12.98 45.80 22.42
CA LYS A 274 -11.76 45.25 23.03
C LYS A 274 -11.02 44.32 22.07
N GLN A 275 -11.76 43.50 21.32
CA GLN A 275 -11.17 42.64 20.28
C GLN A 275 -10.56 43.48 19.17
N GLN A 276 -11.26 44.49 18.64
CA GLN A 276 -10.72 45.38 17.60
C GLN A 276 -9.48 46.12 18.07
N LYS A 277 -9.47 46.69 19.28
CA LYS A 277 -8.28 47.35 19.83
C LYS A 277 -7.11 46.40 20.01
N ALA A 278 -7.35 45.20 20.52
CA ALA A 278 -6.31 44.18 20.66
C ALA A 278 -5.77 43.73 19.29
N PHE A 279 -6.65 43.53 18.30
CA PHE A 279 -6.28 43.20 16.94
C PHE A 279 -5.48 44.32 16.27
N GLU A 280 -5.87 45.58 16.43
CA GLU A 280 -5.17 46.74 15.88
C GLU A 280 -3.79 46.92 16.52
N GLN A 281 -3.67 46.72 17.83
CA GLN A 281 -2.38 46.74 18.53
C GLN A 281 -1.45 45.65 18.02
N ILE A 282 -1.92 44.39 18.01
CA ILE A 282 -1.15 43.24 17.50
C ILE A 282 -0.78 43.45 16.03
N ARG A 283 -1.70 43.95 15.22
CA ARG A 283 -1.45 44.24 13.80
C ARG A 283 -0.40 45.33 13.62
N SER A 284 -0.49 46.43 14.39
CA SER A 284 0.47 47.53 14.32
C SER A 284 1.89 47.11 14.71
N GLU A 285 2.04 46.14 15.61
CA GLU A 285 3.33 45.62 16.06
C GLU A 285 3.90 44.55 15.12
N ILE A 286 3.05 43.63 14.65
CA ILE A 286 3.49 42.47 13.87
C ILE A 286 3.62 42.80 12.37
N GLU A 287 2.71 43.59 11.80
CA GLU A 287 2.68 43.89 10.36
C GLU A 287 3.99 44.52 9.84
N PRO A 288 4.62 45.53 10.48
CA PRO A 288 5.88 46.07 10.01
C PRO A 288 7.04 45.07 10.13
N ARG A 289 7.05 44.22 11.17
CA ARG A 289 8.08 43.17 11.35
C ARG A 289 7.98 42.09 10.28
N VAL A 290 6.75 41.66 9.98
CA VAL A 290 6.48 40.70 8.91
C VAL A 290 6.85 41.33 7.56
N ARG A 291 6.45 42.59 7.30
CA ARG A 291 6.79 43.28 6.05
C ARG A 291 8.29 43.41 5.84
N ALA A 292 9.04 43.85 6.85
CA ALA A 292 10.50 43.95 6.77
C ALA A 292 11.16 42.57 6.56
N THR A 293 10.64 41.51 7.19
CA THR A 293 11.15 40.14 6.98
C THR A 293 10.84 39.65 5.56
N VAL A 294 9.67 39.97 5.01
CA VAL A 294 9.31 39.63 3.63
C VAL A 294 10.17 40.42 2.63
N GLU A 295 10.36 41.72 2.84
CA GLU A 295 11.19 42.58 1.97
C GLU A 295 12.64 42.11 1.93
N THR A 296 13.26 41.84 3.09
CA THR A 296 14.63 41.30 3.16
C THR A 296 14.76 39.93 2.49
N ASN A 297 13.76 39.04 2.68
CA ASN A 297 13.73 37.76 1.98
C ASN A 297 13.57 37.93 0.47
N LEU A 298 12.75 38.87 0.00
CA LEU A 298 12.58 39.16 -1.42
C LEU A 298 13.85 39.76 -2.04
N GLU A 299 14.53 40.66 -1.35
CA GLU A 299 15.84 41.21 -1.78
C GLU A 299 16.90 40.11 -1.88
N TYR A 300 16.97 39.23 -0.87
CA TYR A 300 17.86 38.07 -0.90
C TYR A 300 17.55 37.13 -2.08
N LEU A 301 16.27 36.81 -2.29
CA LEU A 301 15.83 35.91 -3.36
C LEU A 301 16.05 36.52 -4.75
N THR A 302 15.84 37.82 -4.92
CA THR A 302 16.09 38.52 -6.19
C THR A 302 17.57 38.60 -6.50
N ALA A 303 18.43 38.90 -5.52
CA ALA A 303 19.89 38.84 -5.68
C ALA A 303 20.37 37.42 -6.02
N LYS A 304 19.83 36.41 -5.34
CA LYS A 304 20.12 34.99 -5.62
C LYS A 304 19.68 34.60 -7.03
N LYS A 305 18.48 35.02 -7.47
CA LYS A 305 17.98 34.81 -8.83
C LYS A 305 18.87 35.47 -9.87
N GLN A 306 19.32 36.70 -9.64
CA GLN A 306 20.25 37.40 -10.55
C GLN A 306 21.58 36.64 -10.68
N LYS A 307 22.15 36.20 -9.56
CA LYS A 307 23.39 35.39 -9.55
C LYS A 307 23.23 34.05 -10.28
N LEU A 308 22.11 33.37 -10.06
CA LEU A 308 21.78 32.13 -10.78
C LEU A 308 21.59 32.38 -12.28
N ASN A 309 20.93 33.47 -12.66
CA ASN A 309 20.76 33.82 -14.07
C ASN A 309 22.09 34.14 -14.76
N SER A 310 23.01 34.86 -14.10
CA SER A 310 24.34 35.10 -14.66
C SER A 310 25.14 33.81 -14.81
N GLU A 311 25.03 32.89 -13.84
CA GLU A 311 25.68 31.57 -13.92
C GLU A 311 25.10 30.72 -15.06
N ILE A 312 23.77 30.72 -15.21
CA ILE A 312 23.09 30.02 -16.32
C ILE A 312 23.53 30.60 -17.68
N GLN A 313 23.61 31.93 -17.81
CA GLN A 313 24.10 32.56 -19.04
C GLN A 313 25.54 32.17 -19.35
N HIS A 314 26.43 32.22 -18.35
CA HIS A 314 27.81 31.79 -18.48
C HIS A 314 27.92 30.30 -18.90
N GLN A 315 27.13 29.42 -18.29
CA GLN A 315 27.08 28.00 -18.66
C GLN A 315 26.53 27.78 -20.06
N GLN A 316 25.53 28.55 -20.49
CA GLN A 316 25.00 28.50 -21.86
C GLN A 316 26.04 28.95 -22.89
N GLU A 317 26.85 29.97 -22.58
CA GLU A 317 27.96 30.41 -23.42
C GLU A 317 29.03 29.33 -23.56
N ILE A 318 29.42 28.69 -22.45
CA ILE A 318 30.32 27.53 -22.46
C ILE A 318 29.73 26.39 -23.30
N GLN A 319 28.45 26.06 -23.10
CA GLN A 319 27.79 24.98 -23.82
C GLN A 319 27.74 25.26 -25.33
N LYS A 320 27.45 26.50 -25.74
CA LYS A 320 27.51 26.91 -27.16
C LYS A 320 28.93 26.76 -27.70
N GLY A 321 29.95 27.22 -26.96
CA GLY A 321 31.35 27.08 -27.34
C GLY A 321 31.76 25.61 -27.51
N LEU A 322 31.42 24.75 -26.56
CA LEU A 322 31.65 23.30 -26.63
C LEU A 322 30.87 22.65 -27.78
N SER A 323 29.63 23.08 -28.06
CA SER A 323 28.85 22.54 -29.19
C SER A 323 29.46 22.90 -30.54
N LEU A 324 30.02 24.11 -30.68
CA LEU A 324 30.73 24.55 -31.87
C LEU A 324 32.00 23.72 -32.06
N GLN A 325 32.77 23.51 -30.99
CA GLN A 325 33.94 22.63 -31.02
C GLN A 325 33.57 21.17 -31.34
N ALA A 326 32.48 20.65 -30.78
CA ALA A 326 31.95 19.32 -31.07
C ALA A 326 31.51 19.19 -32.54
N SER A 327 30.84 20.21 -33.10
CA SER A 327 30.44 20.21 -34.51
C SER A 327 31.63 20.26 -35.46
N SER A 328 32.66 21.04 -35.12
CA SER A 328 33.93 21.14 -35.87
C SER A 328 34.70 19.81 -35.84
N THR A 329 34.82 19.19 -34.66
CA THR A 329 35.45 17.87 -34.53
C THR A 329 34.64 16.78 -35.22
N GLN A 330 33.31 16.84 -35.18
CA GLN A 330 32.45 15.91 -35.92
C GLN A 330 32.64 16.07 -37.44
N GLN A 331 32.73 17.30 -37.96
CA GLN A 331 33.02 17.55 -39.37
C GLN A 331 34.40 17.01 -39.77
N LEU A 332 35.43 17.19 -38.93
CA LEU A 332 36.75 16.60 -39.13
C LEU A 332 36.70 15.07 -39.13
N ILE A 333 35.95 14.46 -38.21
CA ILE A 333 35.75 13.01 -38.15
C ILE A 333 35.04 12.52 -39.42
N ASP A 334 34.01 13.21 -39.88
CA ASP A 334 33.26 12.83 -41.08
C ASP A 334 34.13 12.99 -42.33
N GLN A 335 34.95 14.04 -42.41
CA GLN A 335 35.95 14.20 -43.47
C GLN A 335 36.97 13.05 -43.47
N LEU A 336 37.55 12.73 -42.31
CA LEU A 336 38.49 11.61 -42.18
C LEU A 336 37.84 10.27 -42.52
N LYS A 337 36.59 10.03 -42.10
CA LYS A 337 35.83 8.84 -42.48
C LYS A 337 35.66 8.75 -43.99
N THR A 338 35.27 9.84 -44.65
CA THR A 338 35.10 9.84 -46.11
C THR A 338 36.41 9.63 -46.86
N GLN A 339 37.55 10.09 -46.32
CA GLN A 339 38.88 9.80 -46.87
C GLN A 339 39.23 8.32 -46.69
N LEU A 340 39.06 7.78 -45.48
CA LEU A 340 39.30 6.36 -45.18
C LEU A 340 38.45 5.44 -46.03
N THR A 341 37.16 5.73 -46.23
CA THR A 341 36.30 4.91 -47.11
C THR A 341 36.78 4.93 -48.56
N LYS A 342 37.24 6.07 -49.07
CA LYS A 342 37.79 6.16 -50.43
C LYS A 342 39.08 5.36 -50.58
N GLU A 343 39.97 5.43 -49.59
CA GLU A 343 41.20 4.64 -49.59
C GLU A 343 40.92 3.14 -49.49
N ILE A 344 39.96 2.73 -48.65
CA ILE A 344 39.49 1.33 -48.55
C ILE A 344 38.88 0.87 -49.87
N ASP A 345 38.07 1.69 -50.54
CA ASP A 345 37.49 1.36 -51.84
C ASP A 345 38.58 1.17 -52.92
N THR A 346 39.60 2.04 -52.94
CA THR A 346 40.75 1.88 -53.86
C THR A 346 41.58 0.63 -53.57
N LEU A 347 41.74 0.27 -52.29
CA LEU A 347 42.39 -0.97 -51.86
C LEU A 347 41.57 -2.20 -52.24
N ASN A 348 40.26 -2.17 -52.05
CA ASN A 348 39.37 -3.27 -52.44
C ASN A 348 39.32 -3.47 -53.96
N HIS A 349 39.40 -2.40 -54.75
CA HIS A 349 39.48 -2.48 -56.20
C HIS A 349 40.77 -3.14 -56.67
N THR A 350 41.91 -2.67 -56.14
CA THR A 350 43.25 -3.21 -56.50
C THR A 350 43.46 -4.64 -56.03
N LEU A 351 42.89 -5.02 -54.89
CA LEU A 351 42.92 -6.41 -54.39
C LEU A 351 41.91 -7.32 -55.12
N GLY A 352 40.80 -6.76 -55.60
CA GLY A 352 39.75 -7.49 -56.34
C GLY A 352 40.13 -7.87 -57.77
N GLU A 353 41.01 -7.10 -58.42
CA GLU A 353 41.53 -7.34 -59.77
C GLU A 353 42.58 -8.46 -59.87
N LEU A 354 43.10 -8.94 -58.73
CA LEU A 354 44.06 -10.04 -58.73
C LEU A 354 43.33 -11.36 -59.03
N GLU A 355 43.64 -11.96 -60.18
CA GLU A 355 43.02 -13.19 -60.71
C GLU A 355 43.10 -14.42 -59.78
N ASP A 356 43.89 -14.38 -58.71
CA ASP A 356 44.18 -15.56 -57.88
C ASP A 356 44.14 -15.29 -56.37
N GLN A 357 42.96 -14.87 -55.89
CA GLN A 357 42.66 -14.56 -54.47
C GLN A 357 42.76 -15.76 -53.51
N ASN A 358 42.99 -16.98 -54.02
CA ASN A 358 43.09 -18.20 -53.21
C ASN A 358 44.54 -18.67 -52.98
N THR A 359 45.55 -17.92 -53.45
CA THR A 359 46.94 -18.26 -53.14
C THR A 359 47.24 -18.07 -51.64
N PRO A 360 48.05 -18.97 -51.03
CA PRO A 360 48.44 -18.83 -49.63
C PRO A 360 49.26 -17.54 -49.37
N ALA A 361 49.87 -16.96 -50.40
CA ALA A 361 50.55 -15.66 -50.35
C ALA A 361 49.55 -14.51 -50.19
N PHE A 362 48.44 -14.52 -50.95
CA PHE A 362 47.37 -13.55 -50.84
C PHE A 362 46.67 -13.66 -49.49
N GLN A 363 46.33 -14.87 -49.03
CA GLN A 363 45.76 -15.05 -47.69
C GLN A 363 46.71 -14.63 -46.56
N LYS A 364 48.02 -14.81 -46.70
CA LYS A 364 49.00 -14.27 -45.74
C LYS A 364 49.05 -12.75 -45.75
N LEU A 365 48.93 -12.12 -46.93
CA LEU A 365 48.87 -10.67 -47.07
C LEU A 365 47.59 -10.12 -46.42
N LEU A 366 46.45 -10.74 -46.71
CA LEU A 366 45.15 -10.41 -46.14
C LEU A 366 45.12 -10.63 -44.63
N ASN A 367 45.69 -11.72 -44.12
CA ASN A 367 45.79 -11.97 -42.68
C ASN A 367 46.74 -10.98 -41.99
N ARG A 368 47.82 -10.54 -42.66
CA ARG A 368 48.67 -9.45 -42.13
C ARG A 368 47.93 -8.12 -42.11
N LEU A 369 47.16 -7.81 -43.15
CA LEU A 369 46.31 -6.61 -43.19
C LEU A 369 45.22 -6.67 -42.12
N HIS A 370 44.53 -7.80 -41.97
CA HIS A 370 43.57 -8.05 -40.89
C HIS A 370 44.20 -7.89 -39.50
N HIS A 371 45.44 -8.35 -39.33
CA HIS A 371 46.15 -8.23 -38.05
C HIS A 371 46.58 -6.79 -37.74
N VAL A 372 46.93 -6.00 -38.76
CA VAL A 372 47.33 -4.59 -38.60
C VAL A 372 46.11 -3.67 -38.38
N LEU A 373 44.98 -3.98 -39.02
CA LEU A 373 43.76 -3.13 -39.01
C LEU A 373 42.73 -3.56 -37.95
N GLY A 374 42.92 -4.68 -37.25
CA GLY A 374 42.04 -5.11 -36.16
C GLY A 374 40.58 -5.33 -36.62
N GLU A 375 39.60 -4.81 -35.86
CA GLU A 375 38.17 -4.98 -36.18
C GLU A 375 37.72 -4.20 -37.44
N GLU A 376 38.41 -3.12 -37.81
CA GLU A 376 38.09 -2.31 -39.00
C GLU A 376 38.49 -3.01 -40.30
N ALA A 377 39.29 -4.05 -40.21
CA ALA A 377 39.71 -4.86 -41.33
C ALA A 377 38.54 -5.64 -41.98
N ASN A 378 37.39 -5.76 -41.31
CA ASN A 378 36.15 -6.28 -41.90
C ASN A 378 35.65 -5.46 -43.10
N LEU A 379 36.14 -4.23 -43.29
CA LEU A 379 35.84 -3.38 -44.45
C LEU A 379 36.66 -3.79 -45.70
N LEU A 380 37.76 -4.53 -45.53
CA LEU A 380 38.54 -5.10 -46.62
C LEU A 380 37.93 -6.43 -47.05
N ALA A 381 36.92 -6.35 -47.90
CA ALA A 381 36.31 -7.51 -48.56
C ALA A 381 36.58 -7.39 -50.08
N PRO A 382 37.78 -7.76 -50.55
CA PRO A 382 38.08 -7.71 -51.98
C PRO A 382 37.02 -8.51 -52.74
N ILE A 383 36.39 -7.84 -53.71
CA ILE A 383 35.31 -8.42 -54.50
C ILE A 383 35.97 -9.19 -55.63
N ASP A 384 35.79 -10.52 -55.66
CA ASP A 384 36.17 -11.33 -56.81
C ASP A 384 35.32 -10.92 -58.02
N GLN A 385 35.92 -10.17 -58.93
CA GLN A 385 35.23 -9.67 -60.13
C GLN A 385 34.97 -10.79 -61.15
N SER A 386 35.67 -11.93 -61.05
CA SER A 386 35.49 -13.07 -61.95
C SER A 386 34.15 -13.78 -61.73
N ILE A 387 33.54 -13.61 -60.56
CA ILE A 387 32.24 -14.18 -60.20
C ILE A 387 31.12 -13.19 -60.56
N PRO A 388 30.02 -13.61 -61.22
CA PRO A 388 28.88 -12.76 -61.51
C PRO A 388 28.18 -12.20 -60.25
N PRO A 389 27.54 -11.02 -60.31
CA PRO A 389 26.99 -10.35 -59.12
C PRO A 389 25.92 -11.14 -58.37
N TRP A 390 25.16 -12.01 -59.05
CA TRP A 390 24.16 -12.90 -58.44
C TRP A 390 24.75 -14.15 -57.77
N SER A 391 26.03 -14.43 -58.00
CA SER A 391 26.77 -15.56 -57.42
C SER A 391 27.77 -15.11 -56.32
N ARG A 392 27.81 -13.80 -56.01
CA ARG A 392 28.71 -13.22 -55.00
C ARG A 392 28.10 -13.27 -53.60
N ILE A 393 28.94 -13.59 -52.60
CA ILE A 393 28.57 -13.51 -51.19
C ILE A 393 28.91 -12.10 -50.68
N GLN A 394 27.91 -11.29 -50.29
CA GLN A 394 28.15 -9.94 -49.78
C GLN A 394 28.50 -9.99 -48.28
N THR A 395 29.78 -9.84 -47.95
CA THR A 395 30.27 -9.85 -46.57
C THR A 395 29.90 -8.61 -45.76
N ALA A 396 29.46 -7.53 -46.42
CA ALA A 396 29.29 -6.20 -45.83
C ALA A 396 27.95 -5.95 -45.09
N ASN A 397 27.05 -6.93 -45.05
CA ASN A 397 25.77 -6.73 -44.35
C ASN A 397 25.95 -6.79 -42.83
N LYS A 398 25.64 -5.67 -42.16
CA LYS A 398 25.43 -5.58 -40.70
C LYS A 398 24.17 -6.37 -40.30
N ALA A 399 24.19 -7.68 -40.54
CA ALA A 399 23.10 -8.56 -40.19
C ALA A 399 23.11 -8.81 -38.68
N GLN A 400 21.93 -8.71 -38.05
CA GLN A 400 21.78 -8.95 -36.62
C GLN A 400 21.76 -10.46 -36.34
N LYS A 401 22.55 -10.91 -35.36
CA LYS A 401 22.50 -12.30 -34.88
C LYS A 401 21.15 -12.56 -34.21
N ILE A 402 20.46 -13.62 -34.63
CA ILE A 402 19.21 -14.09 -33.99
C ILE A 402 19.41 -15.43 -33.31
N ALA A 403 18.56 -15.73 -32.32
CA ALA A 403 18.44 -17.04 -31.70
C ALA A 403 17.41 -17.90 -32.43
N VAL A 404 17.40 -19.22 -32.18
CA VAL A 404 16.47 -20.15 -32.86
C VAL A 404 15.03 -19.91 -32.43
N GLU A 405 14.82 -19.46 -31.20
CA GLU A 405 13.51 -19.13 -30.62
C GLU A 405 12.81 -17.98 -31.37
N ASP A 406 13.59 -17.03 -31.88
CA ASP A 406 13.09 -15.88 -32.64
C ASP A 406 12.80 -16.22 -34.12
N LEU A 407 13.26 -17.37 -34.60
CA LEU A 407 13.20 -17.76 -36.00
C LEU A 407 11.76 -17.89 -36.50
N ILE A 408 10.87 -18.48 -35.70
CA ILE A 408 9.45 -18.67 -36.05
C ILE A 408 8.76 -17.30 -36.23
N GLN A 409 9.06 -16.32 -35.37
CA GLN A 409 8.47 -14.98 -35.48
C GLN A 409 8.93 -14.27 -36.75
N ARG A 410 10.22 -14.42 -37.10
CA ARG A 410 10.78 -13.85 -38.33
C ARG A 410 10.22 -14.54 -39.58
N PHE A 411 10.07 -15.86 -39.57
CA PHE A 411 9.38 -16.59 -40.65
C PHE A 411 7.92 -16.18 -40.77
N LYS A 412 7.21 -15.93 -39.68
CA LYS A 412 5.84 -15.41 -39.72
C LYS A 412 5.74 -14.02 -40.37
N ALA A 413 6.77 -13.18 -40.21
CA ALA A 413 6.81 -11.87 -40.87
C ALA A 413 7.13 -11.98 -42.37
N GLU A 414 8.13 -12.78 -42.75
CA GLU A 414 8.51 -12.96 -44.16
C GLU A 414 7.50 -13.80 -44.95
N SER A 415 6.86 -14.79 -44.34
CA SER A 415 5.82 -15.62 -44.97
C SER A 415 4.65 -14.79 -45.48
N ARG A 416 4.23 -13.76 -44.73
CA ARG A 416 3.23 -12.76 -45.16
C ARG A 416 3.66 -11.94 -46.37
N ARG A 417 4.96 -11.64 -46.49
CA ARG A 417 5.51 -10.85 -47.61
C ARG A 417 5.63 -11.68 -48.87
N VAL A 418 6.00 -12.94 -48.73
CA VAL A 418 6.23 -13.87 -49.84
C VAL A 418 4.91 -14.52 -50.31
N GLY A 419 3.88 -14.54 -49.47
CA GLY A 419 2.58 -15.15 -49.80
C GLY A 419 2.56 -16.66 -49.58
N VAL A 420 3.22 -17.14 -48.52
CA VAL A 420 3.31 -18.56 -48.15
C VAL A 420 2.93 -18.71 -46.68
N THR A 421 2.49 -19.88 -46.23
CA THR A 421 2.14 -20.07 -44.82
C THR A 421 3.41 -20.14 -43.94
N SER A 422 3.29 -19.78 -42.66
CA SER A 422 4.42 -19.88 -41.72
C SER A 422 4.91 -21.32 -41.53
N ASP A 423 4.01 -22.30 -41.63
CA ASP A 423 4.35 -23.72 -41.50
C ASP A 423 5.08 -24.24 -42.75
N ASP A 424 4.77 -23.70 -43.93
CA ASP A 424 5.50 -24.00 -45.17
C ASP A 424 6.92 -23.41 -45.15
N PHE A 425 7.10 -22.19 -44.63
CA PHE A 425 8.43 -21.60 -44.44
C PHE A 425 9.28 -22.40 -43.45
N ARG A 426 8.67 -22.86 -42.36
CA ARG A 426 9.31 -23.74 -41.40
C ARG A 426 9.68 -25.07 -42.06
N TYR A 427 8.77 -25.66 -42.83
CA TYR A 427 9.04 -26.92 -43.51
C TYR A 427 10.17 -26.80 -44.53
N PHE A 428 10.22 -25.68 -45.26
CA PHE A 428 11.32 -25.35 -46.16
C PHE A 428 12.67 -25.25 -45.44
N ASP A 429 12.73 -24.58 -44.28
CA ASP A 429 13.93 -24.51 -43.45
C ASP A 429 14.41 -25.90 -42.98
N ILE A 430 13.48 -26.75 -42.51
CA ILE A 430 13.79 -28.11 -42.07
C ILE A 430 14.34 -28.95 -43.23
N ALA A 431 13.71 -28.86 -44.40
CA ALA A 431 14.15 -29.56 -45.61
C ALA A 431 15.58 -29.14 -45.99
N LEU A 432 15.90 -27.84 -45.90
CA LEU A 432 17.24 -27.33 -46.19
C LEU A 432 18.29 -27.82 -45.19
N ARG A 433 17.98 -27.75 -43.89
CA ARG A 433 18.89 -28.15 -42.81
C ARG A 433 19.12 -29.64 -42.72
N SER A 434 18.22 -30.45 -43.28
CA SER A 434 18.45 -31.90 -43.43
C SER A 434 19.68 -32.21 -44.27
N GLY A 435 20.18 -31.22 -45.01
CA GLY A 435 21.29 -31.40 -45.93
C GLY A 435 20.89 -32.11 -47.22
N ALA A 436 19.62 -32.45 -47.45
CA ALA A 436 19.21 -32.94 -48.75
C ALA A 436 19.33 -31.86 -49.84
N LEU A 437 19.34 -32.29 -51.10
CA LEU A 437 19.07 -31.40 -52.22
C LEU A 437 17.57 -31.08 -52.20
N VAL A 438 17.19 -29.82 -51.95
CA VAL A 438 15.79 -29.40 -51.98
C VAL A 438 15.42 -28.92 -53.37
N VAL A 439 14.33 -29.42 -53.96
CA VAL A 439 13.90 -29.08 -55.32
C VAL A 439 12.59 -28.28 -55.27
N LEU A 440 12.57 -27.12 -55.91
CA LEU A 440 11.42 -26.22 -55.97
C LEU A 440 10.98 -25.92 -57.41
N PRO A 441 9.69 -25.63 -57.66
CA PRO A 441 9.26 -24.90 -58.84
C PRO A 441 10.00 -23.56 -58.95
N GLN A 442 10.39 -23.17 -60.18
CA GLN A 442 11.11 -21.91 -60.43
C GLN A 442 10.45 -20.68 -59.81
N GLN A 443 9.14 -20.50 -60.01
CA GLN A 443 8.40 -19.36 -59.48
C GLN A 443 8.41 -19.31 -57.95
N LEU A 444 8.36 -20.48 -57.29
CA LEU A 444 8.43 -20.58 -55.84
C LEU A 444 9.83 -20.27 -55.33
N ALA A 445 10.87 -20.76 -56.02
CA ALA A 445 12.27 -20.47 -55.69
C ALA A 445 12.57 -18.97 -55.73
N GLU A 446 12.11 -18.28 -56.77
CA GLU A 446 12.29 -16.83 -56.93
C GLU A 446 11.66 -16.00 -55.80
N ALA A 447 10.54 -16.47 -55.26
CA ALA A 447 9.85 -15.80 -54.15
C ALA A 447 10.45 -16.16 -52.77
N MET A 448 10.69 -17.45 -52.53
CA MET A 448 11.08 -18.00 -51.22
C MET A 448 12.55 -17.77 -50.88
N ILE A 449 13.47 -18.00 -51.82
CA ILE A 449 14.91 -18.00 -51.54
C ILE A 449 15.40 -16.63 -51.04
N PRO A 450 15.04 -15.49 -51.66
CA PRO A 450 15.43 -14.18 -51.14
C PRO A 450 14.83 -13.88 -49.77
N GLY A 451 13.59 -14.32 -49.51
CA GLY A 451 12.93 -14.16 -48.21
C GLY A 451 13.62 -14.97 -47.11
N TYR A 452 13.93 -16.23 -47.39
CA TYR A 452 14.65 -17.12 -46.48
C TYR A 452 16.08 -16.62 -46.20
N ALA A 453 16.81 -16.19 -47.23
CA ALA A 453 18.15 -15.65 -47.10
C ALA A 453 18.21 -14.44 -46.16
N LYS A 454 17.22 -13.53 -46.22
CA LYS A 454 17.14 -12.37 -45.30
C LYS A 454 17.08 -12.74 -43.83
N VAL A 455 16.51 -13.91 -43.52
CA VAL A 455 16.32 -14.38 -42.13
C VAL A 455 17.52 -15.19 -41.65
N VAL A 456 18.03 -16.11 -42.47
CA VAL A 456 19.00 -17.13 -42.04
C VAL A 456 20.45 -16.74 -42.35
N THR A 457 20.72 -16.13 -43.51
CA THR A 457 22.08 -15.88 -44.02
C THR A 457 22.44 -14.40 -44.11
N GLY A 458 21.63 -13.50 -43.54
CA GLY A 458 21.86 -12.05 -43.60
C GLY A 458 21.54 -11.43 -44.97
N GLY A 459 20.69 -12.09 -45.76
CA GLY A 459 20.34 -11.71 -47.13
C GLY A 459 21.26 -12.28 -48.20
N ASN A 460 22.26 -13.08 -47.81
CA ASN A 460 23.26 -13.62 -48.72
C ASN A 460 22.86 -15.00 -49.27
N PHE A 461 22.86 -15.14 -50.58
CA PHE A 461 22.75 -16.43 -51.24
C PHE A 461 23.51 -16.38 -52.55
N VAL A 462 23.97 -17.54 -53.01
CA VAL A 462 24.66 -17.70 -54.28
C VAL A 462 23.68 -18.33 -55.26
N ARG A 463 23.36 -17.62 -56.34
CA ARG A 463 22.63 -18.18 -57.48
C ARG A 463 23.64 -18.68 -58.50
N GLU A 464 23.64 -19.98 -58.79
CA GLU A 464 24.44 -20.60 -59.83
C GLU A 464 23.51 -20.97 -61.00
N PRO A 465 23.51 -20.20 -62.10
CA PRO A 465 22.69 -20.51 -63.26
C PRO A 465 23.22 -21.77 -63.95
N LEU A 466 22.38 -22.79 -64.05
CA LEU A 466 22.72 -24.02 -64.75
C LEU A 466 22.42 -23.87 -66.25
N GLY A 467 23.33 -24.37 -67.08
CA GLY A 467 23.23 -24.30 -68.53
C GLY A 467 23.59 -25.62 -69.21
N PRO A 468 23.28 -25.77 -70.51
CA PRO A 468 23.40 -27.03 -71.23
C PRO A 468 24.85 -27.55 -71.37
N GLY A 469 25.85 -26.71 -71.12
CA GLY A 469 27.26 -27.10 -71.13
C GLY A 469 27.73 -27.87 -69.89
N LEU A 470 26.84 -28.11 -68.91
CA LEU A 470 27.15 -28.87 -67.70
C LEU A 470 27.06 -30.38 -67.99
N LEU A 471 28.20 -31.05 -68.14
CA LEU A 471 28.28 -32.46 -68.54
C LEU A 471 28.87 -33.35 -67.44
N SER A 472 29.55 -32.76 -66.46
CA SER A 472 30.20 -33.49 -65.37
C SER A 472 30.09 -32.75 -64.05
N LEU A 473 30.38 -33.46 -62.96
CA LEU A 473 30.47 -32.85 -61.63
C LEU A 473 31.49 -31.71 -61.59
N ASN A 474 32.62 -31.84 -62.28
CA ASN A 474 33.71 -30.85 -62.24
C ASN A 474 33.28 -29.49 -62.81
N ASP A 475 32.34 -29.49 -63.75
CA ASP A 475 31.82 -28.28 -64.38
C ASP A 475 31.01 -27.42 -63.39
N LEU A 476 30.52 -28.02 -62.30
CA LEU A 476 29.92 -27.29 -61.18
C LEU A 476 30.98 -26.64 -60.27
N TRP A 477 32.24 -27.06 -60.31
CA TRP A 477 33.33 -26.48 -59.51
C TRP A 477 34.11 -25.42 -60.29
N ALA A 478 34.24 -25.59 -61.60
CA ALA A 478 34.89 -24.64 -62.49
C ALA A 478 34.17 -24.58 -63.83
N HIS A 479 33.98 -23.38 -64.38
CA HIS A 479 33.35 -23.23 -65.68
C HIS A 479 34.16 -23.96 -66.77
N PRO A 480 33.53 -24.83 -67.58
CA PRO A 480 34.25 -25.70 -68.52
C PRO A 480 35.06 -24.94 -69.58
N ALA A 481 34.67 -23.72 -69.94
CA ALA A 481 35.34 -22.92 -70.97
C ALA A 481 36.49 -22.05 -70.42
N SER A 482 36.42 -21.59 -69.16
CA SER A 482 37.36 -20.61 -68.60
C SER A 482 38.20 -21.15 -67.45
N GLY A 483 37.83 -22.29 -66.86
CA GLY A 483 38.46 -22.83 -65.65
C GLY A 483 38.24 -21.98 -64.39
N VAL A 484 37.50 -20.87 -64.50
CA VAL A 484 37.17 -19.98 -63.38
C VAL A 484 36.23 -20.71 -62.43
N ARG A 485 36.49 -20.58 -61.13
CA ARG A 485 35.65 -21.21 -60.09
C ARG A 485 34.23 -20.66 -60.16
N THR A 486 33.25 -21.56 -60.07
CA THR A 486 31.83 -21.20 -60.05
C THR A 486 31.43 -20.58 -58.71
N GLY A 487 30.22 -20.01 -58.65
CA GLY A 487 29.62 -19.56 -57.39
C GLY A 487 29.49 -20.71 -56.39
N LEU A 488 29.13 -21.92 -56.85
CA LEU A 488 29.06 -23.11 -55.98
C LEU A 488 30.41 -23.40 -55.32
N ALA A 489 31.52 -23.43 -56.08
CA ALA A 489 32.84 -23.68 -55.52
C ALA A 489 33.26 -22.61 -54.49
N HIS A 490 32.89 -21.35 -54.76
CA HIS A 490 33.15 -20.25 -53.83
C HIS A 490 32.32 -20.36 -52.55
N ALA A 491 31.03 -20.70 -52.66
CA ALA A 491 30.16 -20.95 -51.52
C ALA A 491 30.61 -22.15 -50.68
N TRP A 492 31.04 -23.22 -51.34
CA TRP A 492 31.56 -24.42 -50.67
C TRP A 492 32.84 -24.11 -49.89
N SER A 493 33.77 -23.38 -50.50
CA SER A 493 35.00 -22.94 -49.84
C SER A 493 34.71 -21.98 -48.69
N SER A 494 33.75 -21.07 -48.86
CA SER A 494 33.31 -20.14 -47.82
C SER A 494 32.67 -20.86 -46.63
N ALA A 495 31.87 -21.90 -46.89
CA ALA A 495 31.28 -22.73 -45.84
C ALA A 495 32.33 -23.47 -45.00
N LEU A 496 33.40 -23.97 -45.64
CA LEU A 496 34.56 -24.56 -44.95
C LEU A 496 35.33 -23.54 -44.09
N LEU A 497 35.53 -22.32 -44.61
CA LEU A 497 36.28 -21.27 -43.92
C LEU A 497 35.49 -20.62 -42.77
N LYS A 498 34.16 -20.55 -42.88
CA LYS A 498 33.27 -19.90 -41.91
C LYS A 498 32.21 -20.89 -41.40
N PRO A 499 32.60 -21.85 -40.54
CA PRO A 499 31.69 -22.90 -40.05
C PRO A 499 30.52 -22.36 -39.22
N GLU A 500 30.65 -21.17 -38.64
CA GLU A 500 29.63 -20.57 -37.76
C GLU A 500 28.42 -19.97 -38.50
N ARG A 501 28.45 -19.88 -39.83
CA ARG A 501 27.39 -19.25 -40.64
C ARG A 501 26.85 -20.20 -41.69
N PHE A 502 25.52 -20.14 -41.89
CA PHE A 502 24.89 -20.81 -43.00
C PHE A 502 25.24 -20.13 -44.33
N HIS A 503 25.47 -20.94 -45.35
CA HIS A 503 25.70 -20.51 -46.73
C HIS A 503 24.62 -21.12 -47.62
N LEU A 504 23.88 -20.30 -48.34
CA LEU A 504 22.78 -20.74 -49.19
C LEU A 504 23.21 -20.72 -50.65
N VAL A 505 23.05 -21.85 -51.34
CA VAL A 505 23.29 -21.98 -52.77
C VAL A 505 22.01 -22.42 -53.47
N TRP A 506 21.69 -21.69 -54.53
CA TRP A 506 20.58 -21.96 -55.42
C TRP A 506 21.11 -22.33 -56.80
N LEU A 507 20.94 -23.60 -57.18
CA LEU A 507 21.17 -24.11 -58.52
C LEU A 507 19.94 -23.80 -59.39
N ASP A 508 20.08 -22.82 -60.26
CA ASP A 508 18.96 -22.24 -61.01
C ASP A 508 18.77 -22.91 -62.37
N GLY A 509 17.64 -23.62 -62.53
CA GLY A 509 17.19 -24.17 -63.81
C GLY A 509 17.76 -25.54 -64.14
N LEU A 510 17.54 -26.54 -63.28
CA LEU A 510 17.93 -27.94 -63.53
C LEU A 510 17.48 -28.47 -64.89
N ASN A 511 16.27 -28.10 -65.32
CA ASN A 511 15.65 -28.49 -66.58
C ASN A 511 16.43 -28.05 -67.84
N ARG A 512 17.45 -27.20 -67.68
CA ARG A 512 18.32 -26.70 -68.76
C ARG A 512 19.57 -27.57 -68.98
N THR A 513 19.72 -28.66 -68.22
CA THR A 513 20.94 -29.50 -68.20
C THR A 513 20.62 -30.99 -68.40
N PRO A 514 21.57 -31.79 -68.94
CA PRO A 514 21.46 -33.24 -68.96
C PRO A 514 21.71 -33.79 -67.55
N MET A 515 20.64 -33.96 -66.77
CA MET A 515 20.69 -34.25 -65.33
C MET A 515 21.37 -35.59 -65.02
N ASP A 516 21.13 -36.61 -65.83
CA ASP A 516 21.66 -37.97 -65.64
C ASP A 516 23.19 -38.04 -65.60
N LEU A 517 23.89 -37.13 -66.31
CA LEU A 517 25.35 -37.15 -66.42
C LEU A 517 26.07 -36.66 -65.15
N TRP A 518 25.50 -35.69 -64.42
CA TRP A 518 26.20 -35.00 -63.33
C TRP A 518 25.46 -35.03 -61.99
N LEU A 519 24.12 -35.02 -62.01
CA LEU A 519 23.30 -34.91 -60.80
C LEU A 519 23.46 -36.10 -59.84
N PRO A 520 23.59 -37.36 -60.31
CA PRO A 520 23.87 -38.50 -59.41
C PRO A 520 25.20 -38.31 -58.65
N SER A 521 26.22 -37.79 -59.33
CA SER A 521 27.53 -37.52 -58.73
C SER A 521 27.44 -36.38 -57.70
N LEU A 522 26.63 -35.35 -57.97
CA LEU A 522 26.39 -34.28 -57.00
C LEU A 522 25.66 -34.82 -55.77
N VAL A 523 24.61 -35.63 -55.93
CA VAL A 523 23.90 -36.23 -54.80
C VAL A 523 24.85 -37.10 -53.95
N GLY A 524 25.76 -37.84 -54.60
CA GLY A 524 26.83 -38.57 -53.92
C GLY A 524 27.74 -37.64 -53.10
N ALA A 525 28.17 -36.52 -53.68
CA ALA A 525 28.98 -35.51 -53.00
C ALA A 525 28.25 -34.83 -51.82
N ILE A 526 26.95 -34.57 -51.96
CA ILE A 526 26.10 -33.96 -50.92
C ILE A 526 25.96 -34.89 -49.71
N ARG A 527 25.90 -36.20 -49.93
CA ARG A 527 25.77 -37.22 -48.87
C ARG A 527 27.09 -37.61 -48.22
N ASN A 528 28.21 -37.07 -48.70
CA ASN A 528 29.54 -37.38 -48.17
C ASN A 528 29.72 -36.76 -46.76
N ILE A 529 30.40 -37.50 -45.87
CA ILE A 529 30.79 -37.06 -44.52
C ILE A 529 31.64 -35.78 -44.55
N HIS A 530 32.38 -35.53 -45.63
CA HIS A 530 33.24 -34.35 -45.76
C HIS A 530 32.51 -33.08 -46.20
N ARG A 531 31.19 -33.13 -46.41
CA ARG A 531 30.43 -31.94 -46.76
C ARG A 531 30.35 -30.96 -45.57
N PRO A 532 30.49 -29.64 -45.81
CA PRO A 532 30.17 -28.63 -44.81
C PRO A 532 28.68 -28.66 -44.43
N MET A 533 28.37 -28.98 -43.18
CA MET A 533 26.98 -29.08 -42.67
C MET A 533 26.22 -27.74 -42.67
N ASN A 534 26.95 -26.62 -42.74
CA ASN A 534 26.42 -25.26 -42.83
C ASN A 534 26.11 -24.83 -44.28
N LEU A 535 26.34 -25.67 -45.28
CA LEU A 535 26.01 -25.40 -46.69
C LEU A 535 24.61 -25.91 -47.03
N LEU A 536 23.69 -25.02 -47.36
CA LEU A 536 22.31 -25.32 -47.74
C LEU A 536 22.17 -25.27 -49.26
N LEU A 537 21.64 -26.34 -49.87
CA LEU A 537 21.56 -26.51 -51.33
C LEU A 537 20.10 -26.62 -51.79
N ILE A 538 19.74 -25.75 -52.72
CA ILE A 538 18.44 -25.72 -53.38
C ILE A 538 18.66 -25.83 -54.87
N ALA A 539 17.77 -26.52 -55.56
CA ALA A 539 17.67 -26.48 -57.00
C ALA A 539 16.26 -26.07 -57.44
N SER A 540 16.17 -25.33 -58.53
CA SER A 540 14.88 -24.99 -59.14
C SER A 540 14.68 -25.68 -60.49
N VAL A 541 13.44 -26.06 -60.77
CA VAL A 541 13.01 -26.71 -62.01
C VAL A 541 11.81 -25.94 -62.56
N ASP A 542 11.79 -25.71 -63.87
CA ASP A 542 10.65 -25.14 -64.59
C ASP A 542 9.94 -26.21 -65.45
N ALA A 543 8.72 -25.92 -65.91
CA ALA A 543 7.81 -26.86 -66.58
C ALA A 543 8.25 -27.31 -67.99
N GLY A 544 9.44 -26.95 -68.46
CA GLY A 544 9.96 -27.33 -69.79
C GLY A 544 11.36 -27.92 -69.72
N MET A 545 11.50 -29.20 -70.04
CA MET A 545 12.80 -29.89 -70.12
C MET A 545 13.49 -29.57 -71.45
N LEU A 546 14.70 -29.01 -71.39
CA LEU A 546 15.50 -28.71 -72.59
C LEU A 546 16.06 -30.00 -73.21
N ASP A 547 16.37 -31.00 -72.38
CA ASP A 547 16.87 -32.30 -72.81
C ASP A 547 16.11 -33.43 -72.09
N ALA A 548 14.92 -33.74 -72.60
CA ALA A 548 14.04 -34.77 -72.04
C ALA A 548 14.64 -36.18 -72.04
N LYS A 549 15.64 -36.46 -72.90
CA LYS A 549 16.27 -37.79 -72.98
C LYS A 549 17.29 -38.03 -71.87
N HIS A 550 17.77 -36.95 -71.27
CA HIS A 550 18.81 -36.94 -70.24
C HIS A 550 18.23 -36.47 -68.89
N THR A 551 16.98 -36.83 -68.61
CA THR A 551 16.37 -36.68 -67.28
C THR A 551 16.83 -37.80 -66.35
N TRP A 552 16.84 -37.52 -65.05
CA TRP A 552 17.16 -38.53 -64.04
C TRP A 552 15.92 -38.92 -63.25
N SER A 553 15.35 -40.08 -63.58
CA SER A 553 14.10 -40.59 -62.99
C SER A 553 14.16 -40.82 -61.47
N GLU A 554 15.35 -41.00 -60.90
CA GLU A 554 15.55 -41.17 -59.45
C GLU A 554 15.64 -39.84 -58.69
N LEU A 555 15.55 -38.69 -59.37
CA LEU A 555 15.59 -37.39 -58.71
C LEU A 555 14.52 -37.24 -57.61
N PRO A 556 13.24 -37.63 -57.80
CA PRO A 556 12.22 -37.52 -56.76
C PRO A 556 12.48 -38.40 -55.52
N ASN A 557 13.27 -39.48 -55.66
CA ASN A 557 13.61 -40.39 -54.56
C ASN A 557 14.92 -40.00 -53.86
N THR A 558 15.76 -39.20 -54.52
CA THR A 558 17.10 -38.84 -54.02
C THR A 558 17.20 -37.42 -53.49
N SER A 559 16.19 -36.59 -53.76
CA SER A 559 16.03 -35.19 -53.33
C SER A 559 14.78 -34.99 -52.47
N LEU A 560 14.59 -33.78 -51.93
CA LEU A 560 13.36 -33.36 -51.26
C LEU A 560 12.61 -32.34 -52.12
N PRO A 561 11.68 -32.80 -52.98
CA PRO A 561 10.84 -31.90 -53.77
C PRO A 561 9.75 -31.26 -52.89
N LEU A 562 9.53 -29.94 -53.07
CA LEU A 562 8.50 -29.20 -52.36
C LEU A 562 7.62 -28.43 -53.36
N GLU A 563 6.35 -28.81 -53.44
CA GLU A 563 5.31 -28.06 -54.13
C GLU A 563 4.48 -27.32 -53.08
N LEU A 564 4.74 -26.01 -52.90
CA LEU A 564 4.03 -25.16 -51.96
C LEU A 564 3.12 -24.20 -52.73
N THR A 565 1.91 -24.00 -52.24
CA THR A 565 0.96 -23.05 -52.83
C THR A 565 1.32 -21.61 -52.47
N LEU A 566 1.60 -20.80 -53.49
CA LEU A 566 1.67 -19.35 -53.34
C LEU A 566 0.23 -18.81 -53.19
N GLU A 567 -0.10 -18.28 -52.02
CA GLU A 567 -1.32 -17.50 -51.85
C GLU A 567 -1.16 -16.19 -52.64
N ALA A 568 -2.13 -15.88 -53.50
CA ALA A 568 -2.17 -14.59 -54.17
C ALA A 568 -2.12 -13.50 -53.10
N VAL A 569 -1.06 -12.69 -53.09
CA VAL A 569 -0.86 -11.59 -52.14
C VAL A 569 -2.02 -10.61 -52.32
N ARG A 570 -3.10 -10.79 -51.55
CA ARG A 570 -4.21 -9.84 -51.45
C ARG A 570 -3.75 -8.70 -50.55
N GLY A 571 -3.01 -7.78 -51.14
CA GLY A 571 -2.62 -6.52 -50.53
C GLY A 571 -2.11 -5.60 -51.62
N GLU A 572 -2.70 -4.41 -51.73
CA GLU A 572 -2.12 -3.31 -52.50
C GLU A 572 -0.62 -3.20 -52.17
N PRO A 573 0.25 -2.85 -53.14
CA PRO A 573 1.62 -2.48 -52.81
C PRO A 573 1.53 -1.28 -51.88
N THR A 574 1.66 -1.51 -50.57
CA THR A 574 1.68 -0.42 -49.60
C THR A 574 2.79 0.52 -50.03
N PRO A 575 2.50 1.82 -50.23
CA PRO A 575 3.50 2.77 -50.65
C PRO A 575 4.64 2.74 -49.63
N ILE A 576 5.87 2.88 -50.14
CA ILE A 576 7.11 2.99 -49.39
C ILE A 576 6.97 4.15 -48.39
N GLY A 577 6.42 3.85 -47.23
CA GLY A 577 6.21 4.79 -46.14
C GLY A 577 7.04 4.33 -44.97
N ASN A 578 8.26 4.86 -44.83
CA ASN A 578 9.13 4.86 -43.64
C ASN A 578 9.02 3.64 -42.69
N SER A 579 8.79 2.43 -43.22
CA SER A 579 8.91 1.21 -42.45
C SER A 579 10.39 0.89 -42.46
N VAL A 580 11.03 1.06 -41.31
CA VAL A 580 12.38 0.57 -40.99
C VAL A 580 12.64 -0.69 -41.82
N SER A 581 13.58 -0.61 -42.77
CA SER A 581 14.00 -1.74 -43.59
C SER A 581 14.14 -2.94 -42.65
N PRO A 582 13.41 -4.06 -42.87
CA PRO A 582 13.50 -5.18 -41.94
C PRO A 582 14.98 -5.56 -41.83
N SER A 583 15.51 -5.40 -40.62
CA SER A 583 16.91 -5.68 -40.30
C SER A 583 17.24 -7.08 -40.83
N THR A 584 18.21 -7.20 -41.73
CA THR A 584 18.69 -8.52 -42.15
C THR A 584 19.21 -9.25 -40.92
N THR A 585 18.86 -10.52 -40.77
CA THR A 585 19.28 -11.34 -39.64
C THR A 585 20.11 -12.51 -40.13
N TYR A 586 21.00 -13.01 -39.28
CA TYR A 586 21.67 -14.27 -39.54
C TYR A 586 21.51 -15.20 -38.33
N LEU A 587 21.29 -16.47 -38.62
CA LEU A 587 21.26 -17.51 -37.61
C LEU A 587 22.65 -18.16 -37.55
N PRO A 588 23.30 -18.25 -36.38
CA PRO A 588 24.54 -18.99 -36.25
C PRO A 588 24.31 -20.49 -36.48
N PHE A 589 25.24 -21.16 -37.16
CA PHE A 589 25.26 -22.61 -37.21
C PHE A 589 25.83 -23.14 -35.90
N ILE A 590 25.00 -23.86 -35.14
CA ILE A 590 25.40 -24.55 -33.91
C ILE A 590 25.01 -26.02 -34.12
N PRO A 591 25.98 -26.96 -34.14
CA PRO A 591 25.67 -28.38 -34.21
C PRO A 591 24.88 -28.78 -32.96
N TYR A 592 23.64 -29.24 -33.17
CA TYR A 592 22.73 -29.60 -32.10
C TYR A 592 22.95 -31.06 -31.69
N ASP A 593 23.12 -31.32 -30.40
CA ASP A 593 23.30 -32.67 -29.88
C ASP A 593 21.93 -33.28 -29.56
N ILE A 594 21.66 -34.47 -30.10
CA ILE A 594 20.32 -35.07 -30.10
C ILE A 594 20.29 -36.30 -29.22
N ASN A 595 19.16 -36.49 -28.54
CA ASN A 595 18.84 -37.73 -27.87
C ASN A 595 18.79 -38.91 -28.86
N ARG A 596 19.91 -39.65 -28.96
CA ARG A 596 20.08 -40.78 -29.89
C ARG A 596 19.07 -41.91 -29.67
N ALA A 597 18.46 -42.03 -28.49
CA ALA A 597 17.49 -43.08 -28.19
C ALA A 597 16.13 -42.83 -28.87
N GLU A 598 15.64 -41.59 -28.85
CA GLU A 598 14.37 -41.20 -29.49
C GLU A 598 14.50 -41.13 -31.01
N GLN A 599 15.63 -40.62 -31.52
CA GLN A 599 15.93 -40.67 -32.96
C GLN A 599 15.88 -42.10 -33.48
N ARG A 600 16.45 -43.07 -32.72
CA ARG A 600 16.35 -44.50 -33.05
C ARG A 600 14.93 -45.03 -32.99
N THR A 601 14.10 -44.55 -32.07
CA THR A 601 12.70 -44.97 -31.94
C THR A 601 11.90 -44.51 -33.16
N TYR A 602 11.99 -43.24 -33.54
CA TYR A 602 11.40 -42.72 -34.79
C TYR A 602 11.90 -43.49 -36.01
N LEU A 603 13.20 -43.71 -36.12
CA LEU A 603 13.77 -44.44 -37.26
C LEU A 603 13.27 -45.90 -37.35
N ASN A 604 13.15 -46.59 -36.22
CA ASN A 604 12.61 -47.96 -36.17
C ASN A 604 11.11 -48.02 -36.50
N GLU A 605 10.34 -46.97 -36.20
CA GLU A 605 8.92 -46.86 -36.59
C GLU A 605 8.74 -46.59 -38.10
N GLN A 606 9.77 -46.08 -38.78
CA GLN A 606 9.74 -45.70 -40.19
C GLN A 606 10.32 -46.77 -41.14
N ASP A 607 10.88 -47.86 -40.62
CA ASP A 607 11.75 -48.81 -41.34
C ASP A 607 11.05 -49.61 -42.47
N ASP A 608 9.71 -49.59 -42.58
CA ASP A 608 8.99 -50.50 -43.49
C ASP A 608 8.48 -49.89 -44.82
N CYS A 609 8.43 -48.56 -45.04
CA CYS A 609 7.59 -48.04 -46.15
C CYS A 609 7.96 -46.70 -46.84
N LYS A 610 9.20 -46.18 -46.79
CA LYS A 610 9.50 -44.86 -47.40
C LYS A 610 10.60 -44.85 -48.48
N PRO A 611 10.46 -44.00 -49.52
CA PRO A 611 11.36 -43.93 -50.69
C PRO A 611 12.70 -43.20 -50.44
N LEU A 612 12.87 -42.54 -49.29
CA LEU A 612 14.06 -41.73 -48.99
C LEU A 612 15.10 -42.55 -48.19
N PRO A 613 16.41 -42.27 -48.36
CA PRO A 613 17.44 -42.94 -47.57
C PRO A 613 17.28 -42.68 -46.07
N PHE A 614 17.52 -43.72 -45.26
CA PHE A 614 17.49 -43.67 -43.79
C PHE A 614 18.30 -42.51 -43.19
N SER A 615 19.44 -42.17 -43.80
CA SER A 615 20.26 -41.04 -43.37
C SER A 615 19.56 -39.69 -43.51
N MET A 616 18.69 -39.51 -44.51
CA MET A 616 17.98 -38.26 -44.75
C MET A 616 16.82 -38.07 -43.75
N GLU A 617 16.11 -39.14 -43.41
CA GLU A 617 15.09 -39.11 -42.34
C GLU A 617 15.72 -38.78 -40.98
N ALA A 618 16.91 -39.32 -40.71
CA ALA A 618 17.66 -38.99 -39.51
C ALA A 618 17.98 -37.49 -39.43
N GLU A 619 18.46 -36.87 -40.53
CA GLU A 619 18.77 -35.43 -40.58
C GLU A 619 17.52 -34.53 -40.55
N LEU A 620 16.38 -34.98 -41.11
CA LEU A 620 15.10 -34.28 -40.97
C LEU A 620 14.65 -34.20 -39.52
N TYR A 621 14.78 -35.31 -38.78
CA TYR A 621 14.54 -35.33 -37.34
C TYR A 621 15.46 -34.37 -36.60
N ARG A 622 16.74 -34.31 -36.98
CA ARG A 622 17.71 -33.35 -36.40
C ARG A 622 17.31 -31.91 -36.62
N ALA A 623 16.94 -31.56 -37.84
CA ALA A 623 16.54 -30.21 -38.20
C ALA A 623 15.26 -29.78 -37.48
N GLU A 624 14.28 -30.68 -37.34
CA GLU A 624 13.04 -30.39 -36.64
C GLU A 624 13.22 -30.29 -35.11
N ALA A 625 14.14 -31.05 -34.52
CA ALA A 625 14.47 -30.97 -33.10
C ALA A 625 15.01 -29.59 -32.67
N MET A 626 15.56 -28.80 -33.61
CA MET A 626 16.05 -27.44 -33.32
C MET A 626 14.93 -26.49 -32.86
N TYR A 627 13.66 -26.76 -33.18
CA TYR A 627 12.54 -25.87 -32.88
C TYR A 627 11.99 -25.99 -31.43
N ASN A 628 12.77 -26.53 -30.48
CA ASN A 628 12.47 -26.62 -29.03
C ASN A 628 11.01 -27.02 -28.73
N ALA A 629 10.61 -28.17 -29.27
CA ALA A 629 9.32 -28.77 -28.97
C ALA A 629 9.52 -30.20 -28.46
N ASP A 630 8.72 -30.55 -27.44
CA ASP A 630 8.69 -31.86 -26.77
C ASP A 630 8.90 -33.02 -27.76
N PRO A 631 9.87 -33.93 -27.57
CA PRO A 631 10.22 -34.96 -28.54
C PRO A 631 9.05 -35.83 -28.99
N ALA A 632 8.06 -36.07 -28.11
CA ALA A 632 6.83 -36.79 -28.46
C ALA A 632 5.98 -36.10 -29.54
N THR A 633 6.21 -34.80 -29.78
CA THR A 633 5.52 -34.01 -30.82
C THR A 633 6.32 -33.85 -32.12
N ILE A 634 7.62 -34.22 -32.14
CA ILE A 634 8.47 -34.12 -33.34
C ILE A 634 8.01 -35.11 -34.41
N SER A 635 7.82 -36.39 -34.04
CA SER A 635 7.36 -37.43 -34.95
C SER A 635 6.01 -37.06 -35.59
N GLY A 636 5.04 -36.59 -34.80
CA GLY A 636 3.73 -36.17 -35.30
C GLY A 636 3.78 -34.96 -36.26
N ARG A 637 4.75 -34.05 -36.13
CA ARG A 637 4.95 -32.95 -37.09
C ARG A 637 5.65 -33.41 -38.37
N LEU A 638 6.63 -34.30 -38.27
CA LEU A 638 7.26 -34.93 -39.44
C LEU A 638 6.26 -35.79 -40.23
N GLU A 639 5.28 -36.40 -39.54
CA GLU A 639 4.14 -37.06 -40.19
C GLU A 639 3.26 -36.06 -40.95
N GLN A 640 2.96 -34.89 -40.40
CA GLN A 640 2.21 -33.86 -41.14
C GLN A 640 2.96 -33.41 -42.41
N PHE A 641 4.28 -33.31 -42.33
CA PHE A 641 5.12 -33.00 -43.50
C PHE A 641 5.25 -34.16 -44.49
N SER A 642 4.98 -35.41 -44.09
CA SER A 642 5.02 -36.55 -45.02
C SER A 642 4.03 -36.40 -46.18
N ARG A 643 2.84 -35.86 -45.93
CA ARG A 643 1.85 -35.59 -46.99
C ARG A 643 2.36 -34.55 -47.99
N LYS A 644 3.01 -33.49 -47.51
CA LYS A 644 3.61 -32.45 -48.36
C LYS A 644 4.78 -32.99 -49.19
N ARG A 645 5.57 -33.91 -48.62
CA ARG A 645 6.62 -34.64 -49.35
C ARG A 645 6.06 -35.50 -50.46
N GLU A 646 5.00 -36.24 -50.19
CA GLU A 646 4.34 -37.06 -51.20
C GLU A 646 3.77 -36.22 -52.34
N GLN A 647 3.17 -35.08 -52.03
CA GLN A 647 2.70 -34.11 -53.03
C GLN A 647 3.85 -33.57 -53.89
N GLY A 648 4.93 -33.09 -53.27
CA GLY A 648 6.11 -32.63 -53.99
C GLY A 648 6.74 -33.72 -54.86
N ARG A 649 6.77 -34.96 -54.37
CA ARG A 649 7.28 -36.11 -55.14
C ARG A 649 6.38 -36.38 -56.35
N LEU A 650 5.07 -36.44 -56.16
CA LEU A 650 4.10 -36.63 -57.25
C LEU A 650 4.22 -35.52 -58.30
N TRP A 651 4.38 -34.28 -57.87
CA TRP A 651 4.62 -33.14 -58.76
C TRP A 651 5.88 -33.32 -59.59
N LEU A 652 7.02 -33.62 -58.95
CA LEU A 652 8.28 -33.76 -59.66
C LEU A 652 8.29 -34.98 -60.59
N THR A 653 7.72 -36.11 -60.15
CA THR A 653 7.55 -37.31 -60.96
C THR A 653 6.70 -37.01 -62.19
N LYS A 654 5.54 -36.37 -62.01
CA LYS A 654 4.68 -35.95 -63.11
C LYS A 654 5.39 -35.00 -64.07
N LEU A 655 6.17 -34.06 -63.56
CA LEU A 655 6.92 -33.11 -64.38
C LEU A 655 8.04 -33.79 -65.20
N LEU A 656 8.63 -34.88 -64.70
CA LEU A 656 9.60 -35.69 -65.43
C LEU A 656 8.91 -36.60 -66.46
N GLU A 657 7.76 -37.20 -66.13
CA GLU A 657 6.97 -38.09 -67.00
C GLU A 657 6.24 -37.35 -68.13
N ASP A 658 5.67 -36.16 -67.87
CA ASP A 658 4.96 -35.34 -68.88
C ASP A 658 5.89 -34.85 -70.01
N ASN A 659 7.21 -35.05 -69.87
CA ASN A 659 8.23 -34.65 -70.84
C ASN A 659 8.99 -35.83 -71.49
N GLU A 660 8.74 -37.09 -71.10
CA GLU A 660 9.19 -38.30 -71.83
C GLU A 660 8.38 -38.53 -73.11
#